data_AF-A0A7Y6DMU2-F1
#
_entry.id   AF-A0A7Y6DMU2-F1
#
_cell.length_a   1.000
_cell.length_b   1.000
_cell.length_c   1.000
_cell.angle_alpha   90.00
_cell.angle_beta   90.00
_cell.angle_gamma   90.00
#
_symmetry.space_group_name_H-M   'P 1'
#
loop_
_entity.id
_entity.type
_entity.pdbx_description
1 polymer ?
#
loop_
_entity_poly.entity_id
_entity_poly.type
_entity_poly.pdbx_seq_one_letter_code
_entity_poly.pdbx_strand_id
1 'polypeptide(L)'
;MRAQPEVLSVRGGVARWKRGQAAQGVKQAVRYAFGGVCDATLTAKTADGALAAAGYADAVMTRYIVENGTIRDDLLTRSQLKNWVDGVDPVTSERRGRDLESAVADLILDATINAPKSFSIAAMLDTELADAYEDLQDRLRGRIIKLWQSELNARRGKQGAIREDLARIEVVELQHERSRSLDPHKHRHLWLNVKVLGLDGKWSNVDTRVALRFQNVVNAEGDLASRTDPTWVAALAAKGLTLNSDGEIAQLQHLVRPLSKRSAQIEANKATHLRQWKEQHSGEEPSATLLTQIDQWAWAAGRPNKPGQLNEEDWASVVMSELHAIDPELGRTRDVNAAMSVAIEDLDLQLLAAKAIVDADSRSTATGGRFSDMDVRAGAIRAIAASGVIADRTDLVDIVDEVTSLAARTYTVTLLSDPDIPAHIKRRMATSTATLKATVAHLTESLAAPGEAPSAAEIADVAKAIGPDRTLDEGQVEGAASIASSDRIVTISGAAGTGKTTMLKVAGASLRRRGRAMIIVAPTKKASAVAGRETKSSSSSLHQLLHDHGWRWINNEAGAVEWSCLKIGDVDPTTGRTYVGPYMAIRPGDRIVVDEAGMLDLEAARALLDVVSRTGAGVALVGDQHQALPVGHSGAMALFWRRATRQVELTTIHRFEDPTWGDLSLRLRRPDDKEEALRTAQELISTGHVVLASSDADARNAMVGAWLSAADAHRSIALVTATHAEAQSVSEEIQAHRIAAGTVDTRELAIGQNGQAIFAGDVVQTRRNDTSADVQNRQNWVVKSVTDRHVLLAAASDSTDLRRITHEYAGSHLHLAYATTVYGVQGETTDLSVVGPDVDASGLYVGLTRGKAHNMAVVVAPTEASARTKLVETMQRGSLEETMDKSRAAARREFNRAARQVVGTVASESPTSANGPGLG
;
A
#
# COMPACT_ATOMS: atom_id res chain seq x y z
N MET A 1 -27.06 0.93 -3.05
CA MET A 1 -25.83 1.73 -3.24
C MET A 1 -25.40 2.35 -1.90
N ARG A 2 -24.47 1.73 -1.15
CA ARG A 2 -23.97 2.22 0.16
C ARG A 2 -22.51 2.66 -0.03
N ALA A 3 -22.21 3.95 0.16
CA ALA A 3 -20.83 4.44 0.20
C ALA A 3 -20.13 3.83 1.42
N GLN A 4 -19.08 3.06 1.18
CA GLN A 4 -18.18 2.58 2.22
C GLN A 4 -17.12 3.67 2.46
N PRO A 5 -16.77 4.00 3.71
CA PRO A 5 -15.43 4.49 3.97
C PRO A 5 -14.44 3.35 3.68
N GLU A 6 -13.47 3.59 2.80
CA GLU A 6 -12.33 2.71 2.53
C GLU A 6 -11.62 2.38 3.86
N VAL A 7 -11.72 1.15 4.37
CA VAL A 7 -10.93 0.70 5.53
C VAL A 7 -10.53 -0.76 5.36
N LEU A 8 -9.22 -1.01 5.23
CA LEU A 8 -8.59 -2.32 5.37
C LEU A 8 -7.40 -2.22 6.33
N SER A 9 -7.35 -3.18 7.26
CA SER A 9 -6.32 -3.45 8.27
C SER A 9 -6.25 -2.48 9.46
N VAL A 10 -5.77 -2.99 10.59
CA VAL A 10 -5.42 -2.23 11.81
C VAL A 10 -4.20 -1.35 11.50
N ARG A 11 -4.43 -0.34 10.66
CA ARG A 11 -3.55 0.75 10.17
C ARG A 11 -4.47 1.79 9.49
N GLY A 12 -5.35 2.41 10.28
CA GLY A 12 -6.45 3.26 9.77
C GLY A 12 -5.99 4.34 8.79
N GLY A 13 -6.53 4.32 7.57
CA GLY A 13 -6.51 5.46 6.66
C GLY A 13 -7.59 6.47 7.06
N VAL A 14 -7.47 7.71 6.58
CA VAL A 14 -8.56 8.69 6.69
C VAL A 14 -9.47 8.53 5.50
N ALA A 15 -10.70 8.07 5.74
CA ALA A 15 -11.72 8.04 4.72
C ALA A 15 -12.34 9.43 4.52
N ARG A 16 -12.81 9.72 3.30
CA ARG A 16 -13.41 11.01 2.96
C ARG A 16 -14.87 10.82 2.60
N TRP A 17 -15.75 11.41 3.41
CA TRP A 17 -17.17 11.49 3.06
C TRP A 17 -17.38 12.68 2.14
N LYS A 18 -17.74 12.40 0.88
CA LYS A 18 -18.01 13.42 -0.12
C LYS A 18 -19.49 13.79 -0.16
N ARG A 19 -19.82 15.00 -0.63
CA ARG A 19 -21.21 15.47 -0.74
C ARG A 19 -22.09 14.59 -1.64
N GLY A 20 -21.54 14.05 -2.73
CA GLY A 20 -22.27 13.27 -3.73
C GLY A 20 -23.27 14.12 -4.54
N GLN A 21 -23.87 13.54 -5.58
CA GLN A 21 -24.93 14.21 -6.33
C GLN A 21 -26.17 14.39 -5.45
N ALA A 22 -26.84 15.56 -5.55
CA ALA A 22 -28.04 15.90 -4.79
C ALA A 22 -27.92 15.70 -3.25
N ALA A 23 -26.73 15.95 -2.68
CA ALA A 23 -26.43 15.80 -1.25
C ALA A 23 -26.69 14.39 -0.67
N GLN A 24 -26.62 13.35 -1.50
CA GLN A 24 -26.75 11.96 -1.07
C GLN A 24 -25.73 11.57 0.02
N GLY A 25 -24.53 12.14 -0.01
CA GLY A 25 -23.50 11.88 0.99
C GLY A 25 -23.89 12.29 2.42
N VAL A 26 -24.62 13.41 2.57
CA VAL A 26 -25.14 13.86 3.87
C VAL A 26 -26.17 12.86 4.41
N LYS A 27 -27.09 12.41 3.55
CA LYS A 27 -28.11 11.41 3.93
C LYS A 27 -27.48 10.08 4.31
N GLN A 28 -26.44 9.67 3.59
CA GLN A 28 -25.71 8.43 3.87
C GLN A 28 -24.94 8.49 5.19
N ALA A 29 -24.24 9.59 5.49
CA ALA A 29 -23.54 9.76 6.77
C ALA A 29 -24.53 9.69 7.95
N VAL A 30 -25.65 10.43 7.88
CA VAL A 30 -26.68 10.38 8.94
C VAL A 30 -27.32 8.99 9.06
N ARG A 31 -27.53 8.30 7.93
CA ARG A 31 -28.02 6.91 7.94
C ARG A 31 -27.00 5.95 8.55
N TYR A 32 -25.71 6.16 8.33
CA TYR A 32 -24.65 5.35 8.92
C TYR A 32 -24.63 5.52 10.45
N ALA A 33 -24.67 6.76 10.93
CA ALA A 33 -24.67 7.07 12.35
C ALA A 33 -25.89 6.51 13.10
N PHE A 34 -27.09 6.57 12.51
CA PHE A 34 -28.36 6.20 13.15
C PHE A 34 -29.03 4.94 12.54
N GLY A 35 -28.27 4.10 11.85
CA GLY A 35 -28.80 3.02 11.00
C GLY A 35 -29.04 1.69 11.69
N GLY A 36 -28.85 1.59 13.02
CA GLY A 36 -28.97 0.34 13.78
C GLY A 36 -27.76 -0.61 13.65
N VAL A 37 -26.68 -0.17 13.01
CA VAL A 37 -25.37 -0.88 12.92
C VAL A 37 -24.34 -0.22 13.85
N CYS A 38 -24.67 0.96 14.36
CA CYS A 38 -23.84 1.76 15.24
C CYS A 38 -24.37 1.57 16.66
N ASP A 39 -23.58 0.95 17.53
CA ASP A 39 -23.91 0.77 18.95
C ASP A 39 -23.81 2.12 19.72
N ALA A 40 -23.35 3.20 19.04
CA ALA A 40 -23.10 4.53 19.62
C ALA A 40 -24.34 5.38 19.96
N THR A 41 -25.56 4.89 19.73
CA THR A 41 -26.75 5.68 20.08
C THR A 41 -27.01 5.59 21.58
N LEU A 42 -26.63 6.63 22.33
CA LEU A 42 -27.12 6.80 23.69
C LEU A 42 -28.64 7.00 23.62
N THR A 43 -29.42 6.03 24.12
CA THR A 43 -30.80 6.31 24.52
C THR A 43 -30.71 7.11 25.81
N ALA A 44 -31.39 8.26 25.89
CA ALA A 44 -31.36 9.11 27.07
C ALA A 44 -31.84 8.33 28.30
N LYS A 45 -30.93 7.72 29.05
CA LYS A 45 -31.17 7.19 30.40
C LYS A 45 -31.17 8.38 31.35
N THR A 46 -32.33 9.02 31.54
CA THR A 46 -32.55 9.86 32.70
C THR A 46 -32.71 8.98 33.95
N ALA A 47 -32.30 9.50 35.11
CA ALA A 47 -32.10 8.80 36.39
C ALA A 47 -33.36 8.22 37.07
N ASP A 48 -34.50 8.13 36.38
CA ASP A 48 -35.68 7.41 36.85
C ASP A 48 -36.13 6.41 35.78
N GLY A 49 -35.83 5.14 36.02
CA GLY A 49 -35.97 4.01 35.09
C GLY A 49 -37.42 3.63 34.75
N ALA A 50 -38.21 4.54 34.19
CA ALA A 50 -39.63 4.30 33.90
C ALA A 50 -40.06 4.59 32.44
N LEU A 51 -39.15 4.87 31.51
CA LEU A 51 -39.50 5.20 30.10
C LEU A 51 -38.84 4.32 29.03
N ALA A 52 -38.49 3.08 29.36
CA ALA A 52 -37.95 2.11 28.39
C ALA A 52 -39.03 1.43 27.50
N ALA A 53 -40.33 1.74 27.68
CA ALA A 53 -41.43 1.01 27.03
C ALA A 53 -42.09 1.72 25.82
N ALA A 54 -41.59 2.88 25.39
CA ALA A 54 -42.06 3.54 24.17
C ALA A 54 -40.85 3.96 23.32
N GLY A 55 -40.70 3.39 22.12
CA GLY A 55 -39.58 3.56 21.21
C GLY A 55 -39.41 4.96 20.60
N TYR A 56 -39.35 6.01 21.43
CA TYR A 56 -39.23 7.42 21.05
C TYR A 56 -38.18 8.18 21.88
N ALA A 57 -37.15 7.50 22.43
CA ALA A 57 -35.94 8.21 22.83
C ALA A 57 -35.11 8.49 21.55
N ASP A 58 -35.10 9.75 21.09
CA ASP A 58 -34.28 10.16 19.95
C ASP A 58 -32.82 9.89 20.27
N ALA A 59 -32.22 8.93 19.56
CA ALA A 59 -30.80 8.66 19.62
C ALA A 59 -29.98 9.95 19.38
N VAL A 60 -28.93 10.12 20.18
CA VAL A 60 -28.01 11.27 20.09
C VAL A 60 -26.57 10.80 19.89
N MET A 61 -25.74 11.68 19.33
CA MET A 61 -24.31 11.46 19.07
C MET A 61 -23.46 12.49 19.80
N THR A 62 -22.34 12.08 20.40
CA THR A 62 -21.41 13.00 21.06
C THR A 62 -20.58 13.76 20.02
N ARG A 63 -20.62 15.09 20.10
CA ARG A 63 -19.73 15.98 19.38
C ARG A 63 -18.75 16.61 20.36
N TYR A 64 -17.47 16.44 20.10
CA TYR A 64 -16.39 17.17 20.74
C TYR A 64 -16.08 18.45 19.97
N ILE A 65 -16.00 19.56 20.69
CA ILE A 65 -15.58 20.86 20.19
C ILE A 65 -14.25 21.18 20.85
N VAL A 66 -13.21 21.32 20.04
CA VAL A 66 -11.88 21.71 20.52
C VAL A 66 -11.66 23.17 20.14
N GLU A 67 -11.51 24.04 21.13
CA GLU A 67 -11.37 25.49 20.95
C GLU A 67 -10.25 26.00 21.85
N ASN A 68 -9.22 26.60 21.25
CA ASN A 68 -7.98 27.04 21.90
C ASN A 68 -7.41 26.01 22.90
N GLY A 69 -7.19 24.75 22.47
CA GLY A 69 -6.69 23.66 23.29
C GLY A 69 -7.69 23.04 24.29
N THR A 70 -8.84 23.66 24.51
CA THR A 70 -9.86 23.18 25.46
C THR A 70 -10.87 22.30 24.75
N ILE A 71 -11.17 21.13 25.33
CA ILE A 71 -12.20 20.21 24.82
C ILE A 71 -13.47 20.45 25.62
N ARG A 72 -14.60 20.59 24.91
CA ARG A 72 -15.95 20.48 25.46
C ARG A 72 -16.77 19.55 24.58
N ASP A 73 -17.81 18.95 25.10
CA ASP A 73 -18.71 18.08 24.35
C ASP A 73 -20.18 18.50 24.49
N ASP A 74 -20.96 18.12 23.49
CA ASP A 74 -22.41 18.17 23.52
C ASP A 74 -23.03 17.01 22.72
N LEU A 75 -24.35 16.88 22.81
CA LEU A 75 -25.11 15.81 22.15
C LEU A 75 -25.87 16.38 20.94
N LEU A 76 -25.72 15.71 19.80
CA LEU A 76 -26.42 16.04 18.56
C LEU A 76 -27.56 15.07 18.30
N THR A 77 -28.77 15.59 18.15
CA THR A 77 -29.90 14.85 17.57
C THR A 77 -29.66 14.55 16.08
N ARG A 78 -30.48 13.69 15.49
CA ARG A 78 -30.40 13.35 14.06
C ARG A 78 -30.45 14.56 13.12
N SER A 79 -31.31 15.54 13.42
CA SER A 79 -31.44 16.77 12.62
C SER A 79 -30.22 17.68 12.78
N GLN A 80 -29.71 17.80 14.01
CA GLN A 80 -28.51 18.57 14.32
C GLN A 80 -27.26 17.97 13.67
N LEU A 81 -27.09 16.64 13.72
CA LEU A 81 -25.99 15.95 13.05
C LEU A 81 -26.05 16.22 11.53
N LYS A 82 -27.23 16.12 10.91
CA LYS A 82 -27.41 16.43 9.49
C LYS A 82 -26.94 17.86 9.14
N ASN A 83 -27.32 18.84 9.94
CA ASN A 83 -26.90 20.23 9.76
C ASN A 83 -25.38 20.37 9.88
N TRP A 84 -24.81 19.74 10.92
CA TRP A 84 -23.37 19.72 11.17
C TRP A 84 -22.59 19.12 9.99
N VAL A 85 -23.00 17.95 9.48
CA VAL A 85 -22.39 17.30 8.30
C VAL A 85 -22.45 18.21 7.06
N ASP A 86 -23.52 18.96 6.89
CA ASP A 86 -23.68 19.89 5.76
C ASP A 86 -22.92 21.21 5.93
N GLY A 87 -22.19 21.39 7.03
CA GLY A 87 -21.41 22.61 7.32
C GLY A 87 -22.26 23.76 7.86
N VAL A 88 -23.41 23.45 8.46
CA VAL A 88 -24.30 24.39 9.16
C VAL A 88 -24.09 24.24 10.65
N ASP A 89 -24.12 25.34 11.40
CA ASP A 89 -24.12 25.29 12.85
C ASP A 89 -25.36 24.54 13.35
N PRO A 90 -25.22 23.45 14.13
CA PRO A 90 -26.36 22.65 14.55
C PRO A 90 -27.26 23.36 15.57
N VAL A 91 -26.82 24.45 16.20
CA VAL A 91 -27.58 25.20 17.21
C VAL A 91 -28.22 26.43 16.58
N THR A 92 -27.43 27.26 15.88
CA THR A 92 -27.94 28.53 15.32
C THR A 92 -28.53 28.37 13.92
N SER A 93 -28.30 27.23 13.26
CA SER A 93 -28.64 27.00 11.85
C SER A 93 -27.94 27.98 10.87
N GLU A 94 -26.90 28.69 11.33
CA GLU A 94 -26.10 29.57 10.48
C GLU A 94 -25.07 28.79 9.67
N ARG A 95 -24.82 29.23 8.44
CA ARG A 95 -23.88 28.56 7.52
C ARG A 95 -22.44 28.92 7.87
N ARG A 96 -21.55 27.91 7.94
CA ARG A 96 -20.13 28.12 8.26
C ARG A 96 -19.28 28.22 7.00
N GLY A 97 -18.85 29.44 6.70
CA GLY A 97 -17.98 29.73 5.55
C GLY A 97 -18.72 29.55 4.21
N ARG A 98 -17.97 29.27 3.14
CA ARG A 98 -18.52 29.16 1.77
C ARG A 98 -19.15 27.81 1.48
N ASP A 99 -20.13 27.80 0.59
CA ASP A 99 -20.78 26.58 0.11
C ASP A 99 -19.86 25.71 -0.74
N LEU A 100 -19.98 24.40 -0.51
CA LEU A 100 -19.29 23.37 -1.25
C LEU A 100 -20.30 22.66 -2.15
N GLU A 101 -20.73 23.31 -3.23
CA GLU A 101 -21.77 22.78 -4.12
C GLU A 101 -21.30 21.58 -4.96
N SER A 102 -19.99 21.35 -5.04
CA SER A 102 -19.42 20.26 -5.83
C SER A 102 -19.73 18.89 -5.21
N ALA A 103 -20.19 17.95 -6.05
CA ALA A 103 -20.43 16.57 -5.65
C ALA A 103 -19.18 15.85 -5.12
N VAL A 104 -17.97 16.30 -5.50
CA VAL A 104 -16.70 15.73 -5.04
C VAL A 104 -16.11 16.43 -3.81
N ALA A 105 -16.79 17.45 -3.26
CA ALA A 105 -16.32 18.16 -2.09
C ALA A 105 -16.36 17.27 -0.84
N ASP A 106 -15.27 17.29 -0.09
CA ASP A 106 -15.16 16.60 1.20
C ASP A 106 -16.05 17.32 2.24
N LEU A 107 -16.83 16.54 2.99
CA LEU A 107 -17.69 16.99 4.09
C LEU A 107 -17.09 16.61 5.44
N ILE A 108 -16.62 15.37 5.56
CA ILE A 108 -16.06 14.80 6.79
C ILE A 108 -14.79 14.03 6.42
N LEU A 109 -13.78 14.17 7.27
CA LEU A 109 -12.64 13.27 7.33
C LEU A 109 -12.89 12.26 8.46
N ASP A 110 -12.94 10.98 8.13
CA ASP A 110 -13.23 9.90 9.07
C ASP A 110 -11.93 9.15 9.38
N ALA A 111 -11.42 9.34 10.59
CA ALA A 111 -10.26 8.62 11.10
C ALA A 111 -10.71 7.58 12.12
N THR A 112 -10.17 6.37 12.02
CA THR A 112 -10.52 5.29 12.95
C THR A 112 -9.42 5.07 13.97
N ILE A 113 -9.77 5.15 15.26
CA ILE A 113 -8.96 4.62 16.35
C ILE A 113 -9.23 3.12 16.40
N ASN A 114 -8.17 2.34 16.22
CA ASN A 114 -8.24 0.90 16.14
C ASN A 114 -6.99 0.30 16.77
N ALA A 115 -7.14 -0.79 17.52
CA ALA A 115 -6.05 -1.58 18.07
C ALA A 115 -6.05 -2.99 17.44
N PRO A 116 -5.00 -3.80 17.66
CA PRO A 116 -5.02 -5.20 17.25
C PRO A 116 -6.27 -5.92 17.80
N LYS A 117 -6.85 -6.82 17.00
CA LYS A 117 -8.08 -7.53 17.39
C LYS A 117 -7.92 -8.30 18.70
N SER A 118 -6.70 -8.72 19.04
CA SER A 118 -6.38 -9.36 20.32
C SER A 118 -6.77 -8.50 21.53
N PHE A 119 -6.82 -7.17 21.41
CA PHE A 119 -7.26 -6.25 22.47
C PHE A 119 -8.77 -6.34 22.68
N SER A 120 -9.55 -6.42 21.59
CA SER A 120 -11.00 -6.62 21.67
C SER A 120 -11.36 -7.98 22.25
N ILE A 121 -10.56 -9.01 21.94
CA ILE A 121 -10.69 -10.33 22.57
C ILE A 121 -10.40 -10.20 24.07
N ALA A 122 -9.31 -9.54 24.47
CA ALA A 122 -8.96 -9.34 25.88
C ALA A 122 -10.05 -8.59 26.67
N ALA A 123 -10.58 -7.49 26.11
CA ALA A 123 -11.69 -6.74 26.68
C ALA A 123 -12.98 -7.58 26.81
N MET A 124 -13.17 -8.56 25.95
CA MET A 124 -14.32 -9.46 26.03
C MET A 124 -14.15 -10.56 27.08
N LEU A 125 -12.91 -10.96 27.37
CA LEU A 125 -12.58 -12.01 28.34
C LEU A 125 -12.63 -11.52 29.79
N ASP A 126 -12.39 -10.22 30.05
CA ASP A 126 -12.28 -9.66 31.39
C ASP A 126 -12.76 -8.20 31.43
N THR A 127 -13.64 -7.87 32.39
CA THR A 127 -14.25 -6.54 32.50
C THR A 127 -13.25 -5.45 32.92
N GLU A 128 -12.23 -5.76 33.72
CA GLU A 128 -11.20 -4.79 34.10
C GLU A 128 -10.32 -4.44 32.89
N LEU A 129 -10.05 -5.42 32.01
CA LEU A 129 -9.37 -5.16 30.73
C LEU A 129 -10.27 -4.37 29.77
N ALA A 130 -11.58 -4.58 29.79
CA ALA A 130 -12.53 -3.79 29.02
C ALA A 130 -12.47 -2.31 29.43
N ASP A 131 -12.58 -2.03 30.73
CA ASP A 131 -12.55 -0.67 31.28
C ASP A 131 -11.20 0.01 30.99
N ALA A 132 -10.08 -0.70 31.23
CA ALA A 132 -8.74 -0.17 30.95
C ALA A 132 -8.53 0.15 29.46
N TYR A 133 -9.10 -0.66 28.57
CA TYR A 133 -9.02 -0.42 27.12
C TYR A 133 -9.90 0.74 26.66
N GLU A 134 -11.10 0.93 27.23
CA GLU A 134 -11.93 2.11 26.95
C GLU A 134 -11.25 3.40 27.43
N ASP A 135 -10.70 3.38 28.63
CA ASP A 135 -9.94 4.50 29.20
C ASP A 135 -8.73 4.88 28.32
N LEU A 136 -8.02 3.89 27.78
CA LEU A 136 -6.93 4.10 26.83
C LEU A 136 -7.44 4.78 25.55
N GLN A 137 -8.54 4.30 24.99
CA GLN A 137 -9.14 4.87 23.79
C GLN A 137 -9.60 6.33 24.02
N ASP A 138 -10.12 6.64 25.20
CA ASP A 138 -10.53 8.01 25.56
C ASP A 138 -9.35 8.97 25.68
N ARG A 139 -8.26 8.54 26.33
CA ARG A 139 -7.01 9.32 26.37
C ARG A 139 -6.49 9.56 24.95
N LEU A 140 -6.48 8.53 24.11
CA LEU A 140 -6.02 8.61 22.72
C LEU A 140 -6.90 9.55 21.87
N ARG A 141 -8.22 9.45 21.96
CA ARG A 141 -9.17 10.37 21.31
C ARG A 141 -8.88 11.81 21.71
N GLY A 142 -8.80 12.10 23.01
CA GLY A 142 -8.54 13.44 23.52
C GLY A 142 -7.23 14.03 22.98
N ARG A 143 -6.20 13.19 22.82
CA ARG A 143 -4.93 13.56 22.21
C ARG A 143 -5.05 13.85 20.72
N ILE A 144 -5.67 12.95 19.95
CA ILE A 144 -5.80 13.08 18.49
C ILE A 144 -6.54 14.35 18.12
N ILE A 145 -7.65 14.67 18.78
CA ILE A 145 -8.43 15.87 18.45
C ILE A 145 -7.69 17.17 18.82
N LYS A 146 -6.88 17.17 19.89
CA LYS A 146 -6.00 18.30 20.21
C LYS A 146 -4.89 18.46 19.17
N LEU A 147 -4.25 17.36 18.76
CA LEU A 147 -3.24 17.37 17.69
C LEU A 147 -3.82 17.88 16.37
N TRP A 148 -5.04 17.49 16.02
CA TRP A 148 -5.70 18.01 14.83
C TRP A 148 -5.91 19.51 14.88
N GLN A 149 -6.29 20.07 16.03
CA GLN A 149 -6.41 21.52 16.16
C GLN A 149 -5.05 22.20 15.99
N SER A 150 -3.99 21.71 16.64
CA SER A 150 -2.70 22.39 16.68
C SER A 150 -1.86 22.22 15.41
N GLU A 151 -2.00 21.10 14.70
CA GLU A 151 -1.12 20.72 13.59
C GLU A 151 -1.78 20.86 12.20
N LEU A 152 -3.13 20.82 12.14
CA LEU A 152 -3.83 21.07 10.89
C LEU A 152 -4.03 22.56 10.67
N ASN A 153 -4.41 22.91 9.44
CA ASN A 153 -4.64 24.28 9.05
C ASN A 153 -5.84 24.40 8.13
N ALA A 154 -6.37 25.61 8.09
CA ALA A 154 -7.39 26.05 7.16
C ALA A 154 -6.73 26.56 5.87
N ARG A 155 -7.38 26.30 4.74
CA ARG A 155 -6.93 26.72 3.41
C ARG A 155 -7.86 27.77 2.80
N ARG A 156 -7.32 28.94 2.43
CA ARG A 156 -8.10 30.10 1.95
C ARG A 156 -7.48 30.83 0.75
N GLY A 157 -8.21 31.79 0.20
CA GLY A 157 -7.76 32.64 -0.92
C GLY A 157 -7.88 31.98 -2.29
N LYS A 158 -7.45 32.70 -3.35
CA LYS A 158 -7.49 32.19 -4.72
C LYS A 158 -6.67 30.91 -4.82
N GLN A 159 -7.29 29.85 -5.32
CA GLN A 159 -6.74 28.49 -5.37
C GLN A 159 -6.26 27.93 -4.02
N GLY A 160 -6.68 28.49 -2.86
CA GLY A 160 -6.27 27.99 -1.55
C GLY A 160 -4.80 28.29 -1.21
N ALA A 161 -4.29 29.46 -1.61
CA ALA A 161 -2.89 29.83 -1.41
C ALA A 161 -2.54 30.24 0.04
N ILE A 162 -3.54 30.53 0.87
CA ILE A 162 -3.36 31.02 2.25
C ILE A 162 -3.54 29.88 3.25
N ARG A 163 -2.58 29.72 4.15
CA ARG A 163 -2.58 28.84 5.32
C ARG A 163 -2.95 29.66 6.54
N GLU A 164 -3.95 29.19 7.28
CA GLU A 164 -4.44 29.81 8.51
C GLU A 164 -4.50 28.75 9.62
N ASP A 165 -3.98 29.04 10.80
CA ASP A 165 -3.99 28.10 11.93
C ASP A 165 -5.40 28.02 12.53
N LEU A 166 -5.71 26.92 13.23
CA LEU A 166 -7.07 26.61 13.67
C LEU A 166 -7.33 27.08 15.10
N ALA A 167 -8.33 27.92 15.27
CA ALA A 167 -8.89 28.25 16.59
C ALA A 167 -9.80 27.13 17.09
N ARG A 168 -10.64 26.58 16.20
CA ARG A 168 -11.64 25.58 16.56
C ARG A 168 -11.87 24.52 15.50
N ILE A 169 -11.97 23.27 15.96
CA ILE A 169 -12.43 22.12 15.19
C ILE A 169 -13.60 21.44 15.90
N GLU A 170 -14.36 20.66 15.14
CA GLU A 170 -15.45 19.84 15.69
C GLU A 170 -15.33 18.41 15.19
N VAL A 171 -15.50 17.46 16.12
CA VAL A 171 -15.34 16.03 15.87
C VAL A 171 -16.55 15.29 16.43
N VAL A 172 -17.22 14.48 15.63
CA VAL A 172 -18.24 13.53 16.11
C VAL A 172 -17.60 12.18 16.32
N GLU A 173 -17.89 11.52 17.43
CA GLU A 173 -17.42 10.17 17.72
C GLU A 173 -18.51 9.14 17.47
N LEU A 174 -18.15 8.01 16.85
CA LEU A 174 -18.98 6.82 16.78
C LEU A 174 -18.20 5.65 17.36
N GLN A 175 -18.76 5.01 18.38
CA GLN A 175 -18.17 3.87 19.07
C GLN A 175 -18.81 2.58 18.56
N HIS A 176 -17.98 1.60 18.23
CA HIS A 176 -18.43 0.28 17.81
C HIS A 176 -17.74 -0.79 18.65
N GLU A 177 -18.49 -1.77 19.14
CA GLU A 177 -17.93 -2.91 19.88
C GLU A 177 -17.52 -4.07 18.97
N ARG A 178 -18.07 -4.08 17.75
CA ARG A 178 -18.05 -5.23 16.85
C ARG A 178 -17.78 -4.82 15.41
N SER A 179 -17.24 -5.78 14.65
CA SER A 179 -17.14 -5.66 13.21
C SER A 179 -18.53 -5.74 12.57
N ARG A 180 -18.63 -5.38 11.28
CA ARG A 180 -19.87 -5.55 10.49
C ARG A 180 -20.38 -7.00 10.43
N SER A 181 -19.48 -7.94 10.68
CA SER A 181 -19.70 -9.38 10.65
C SER A 181 -19.91 -9.96 12.05
N LEU A 182 -20.08 -9.08 13.06
CA LEU A 182 -20.32 -9.41 14.45
C LEU A 182 -19.16 -10.20 15.11
N ASP A 183 -17.91 -9.88 14.75
CA ASP A 183 -16.75 -10.32 15.52
C ASP A 183 -16.34 -9.24 16.54
N PRO A 184 -15.68 -9.62 17.66
CA PRO A 184 -15.14 -8.66 18.62
C PRO A 184 -14.14 -7.74 17.93
N HIS A 185 -14.50 -6.47 17.83
CA HIS A 185 -13.64 -5.47 17.22
C HIS A 185 -14.06 -4.09 17.72
N LYS A 186 -13.62 -3.76 18.93
CA LYS A 186 -13.81 -2.45 19.55
C LYS A 186 -12.97 -1.40 18.83
N HIS A 187 -13.63 -0.44 18.18
CA HIS A 187 -13.01 0.65 17.44
C HIS A 187 -13.89 1.91 17.47
N ARG A 188 -13.24 3.07 17.30
CA ARG A 188 -13.93 4.38 17.33
C ARG A 188 -13.68 5.14 16.04
N HIS A 189 -14.74 5.66 15.43
CA HIS A 189 -14.66 6.59 14.32
C HIS A 189 -14.68 8.02 14.83
N LEU A 190 -13.69 8.80 14.44
CA LEU A 190 -13.59 10.23 14.70
C LEU A 190 -13.86 10.99 13.40
N TRP A 191 -15.05 11.56 13.31
CA TRP A 191 -15.50 12.36 12.19
C TRP A 191 -15.09 13.81 12.39
N LEU A 192 -14.01 14.23 11.74
CA LEU A 192 -13.60 15.63 11.70
C LEU A 192 -14.43 16.39 10.65
N ASN A 193 -15.14 17.43 11.07
CA ASN A 193 -15.81 18.32 10.14
C ASN A 193 -14.79 19.04 9.26
N VAL A 194 -15.04 19.12 7.95
CA VAL A 194 -14.19 19.90 7.05
C VAL A 194 -14.28 21.40 7.37
N LYS A 195 -15.39 21.88 7.95
CA LYS A 195 -15.55 23.26 8.40
C LYS A 195 -14.84 23.51 9.73
N VAL A 196 -13.86 24.40 9.68
CA VAL A 196 -12.99 24.78 10.81
C VAL A 196 -12.91 26.30 10.94
N LEU A 197 -12.72 26.79 12.18
CA LEU A 197 -12.57 28.20 12.49
C LEU A 197 -11.07 28.53 12.56
N GLY A 198 -10.64 29.56 11.82
CA GLY A 198 -9.27 30.06 11.88
C GLY A 198 -9.03 30.95 13.10
N LEU A 199 -7.77 31.19 13.46
CA LEU A 199 -7.40 32.21 14.46
C LEU A 199 -7.86 33.62 14.04
N ASP A 200 -8.01 33.85 12.73
CA ASP A 200 -8.66 35.03 12.15
C ASP A 200 -10.18 35.18 12.43
N GLY A 201 -10.78 34.24 13.17
CA GLY A 201 -12.20 34.25 13.55
C GLY A 201 -13.16 33.92 12.41
N LYS A 202 -12.67 33.47 11.25
CA LYS A 202 -13.50 33.17 10.09
C LYS A 202 -13.65 31.66 9.91
N TRP A 203 -14.79 31.20 9.39
CA TRP A 203 -14.97 29.80 9.02
C TRP A 203 -14.44 29.49 7.62
N SER A 204 -13.74 28.37 7.46
CA SER A 204 -13.27 27.87 6.16
C SER A 204 -13.10 26.35 6.18
N ASN A 205 -12.42 25.80 5.17
CA ASN A 205 -12.18 24.37 5.07
C ASN A 205 -10.77 24.00 5.54
N VAL A 206 -10.65 22.87 6.24
CA VAL A 206 -9.36 22.25 6.56
C VAL A 206 -8.61 21.88 5.27
N ASP A 207 -7.28 21.99 5.26
CA ASP A 207 -6.45 21.46 4.17
C ASP A 207 -6.42 19.93 4.26
N THR A 208 -7.32 19.30 3.52
CA THR A 208 -7.43 17.84 3.49
C THR A 208 -6.15 17.15 3.05
N ARG A 209 -5.27 17.80 2.27
CA ARG A 209 -3.98 17.20 1.88
C ARG A 209 -3.02 17.10 3.06
N VAL A 210 -3.04 18.10 3.94
CA VAL A 210 -2.23 18.10 5.16
C VAL A 210 -2.78 17.05 6.12
N ALA A 211 -4.10 17.01 6.30
CA ALA A 211 -4.75 16.00 7.16
C ALA A 211 -4.44 14.56 6.73
N LEU A 212 -4.52 14.25 5.43
CA LEU A 212 -4.20 12.91 4.91
C LEU A 212 -2.73 12.52 5.17
N ARG A 213 -1.79 13.48 5.10
CA ARG A 213 -0.37 13.23 5.40
C ARG A 213 -0.14 13.09 6.90
N PHE A 214 -0.82 13.89 7.69
CA PHE A 214 -0.74 13.88 9.14
C PHE A 214 -1.26 12.57 9.75
N GLN A 215 -2.08 11.81 9.01
CA GLN A 215 -2.53 10.49 9.46
C GLN A 215 -1.37 9.54 9.80
N ASN A 216 -0.21 9.67 9.15
CA ASN A 216 0.97 8.87 9.51
C ASN A 216 1.43 9.11 10.96
N VAL A 217 1.34 10.36 11.44
CA VAL A 217 1.64 10.75 12.82
C VAL A 217 0.55 10.25 13.76
N VAL A 218 -0.74 10.41 13.39
CA VAL A 218 -1.88 9.90 14.18
C VAL A 218 -1.78 8.40 14.41
N ASN A 219 -1.42 7.63 13.37
CA ASN A 219 -1.22 6.18 13.49
C ASN A 219 -0.05 5.85 14.43
N ALA A 220 1.06 6.61 14.35
CA ALA A 220 2.18 6.44 15.27
C ALA A 220 1.79 6.73 16.73
N GLU A 221 0.97 7.75 16.98
CA GLU A 221 0.45 8.05 18.33
C GLU A 221 -0.40 6.89 18.88
N GLY A 222 -1.16 6.20 18.04
CA GLY A 222 -1.87 4.97 18.43
C GLY A 222 -0.91 3.84 18.81
N ASP A 223 0.15 3.63 18.04
CA ASP A 223 1.19 2.64 18.35
C ASP A 223 1.88 2.95 19.68
N LEU A 224 2.17 4.23 19.95
CA LEU A 224 2.77 4.66 21.20
C LEU A 224 1.83 4.43 22.38
N ALA A 225 0.59 4.93 22.30
CA ALA A 225 -0.39 4.77 23.37
C ALA A 225 -0.63 3.29 23.72
N SER A 226 -0.79 2.43 22.72
CA SER A 226 -1.06 1.00 22.94
C SER A 226 0.11 0.23 23.56
N ARG A 227 1.34 0.71 23.42
CA ARG A 227 2.56 -0.01 23.85
C ARG A 227 3.23 0.56 25.09
N THR A 228 3.00 1.83 25.42
CA THR A 228 3.73 2.51 26.51
C THR A 228 2.85 3.02 27.64
N ASP A 229 1.51 2.95 27.52
CA ASP A 229 0.58 3.45 28.55
C ASP A 229 0.67 2.61 29.84
N PRO A 230 1.07 3.21 30.99
CA PRO A 230 1.30 2.45 32.22
C PRO A 230 0.07 1.73 32.74
N THR A 231 -1.10 2.35 32.66
CA THR A 231 -2.37 1.79 33.15
C THR A 231 -2.77 0.57 32.34
N TRP A 232 -2.75 0.68 31.00
CA TRP A 232 -3.10 -0.41 30.11
C TRP A 232 -2.13 -1.60 30.23
N VAL A 233 -0.82 -1.33 30.22
CA VAL A 233 0.18 -2.40 30.29
C VAL A 233 0.16 -3.08 31.66
N ALA A 234 -0.05 -2.34 32.76
CA ALA A 234 -0.22 -2.92 34.09
C ALA A 234 -1.48 -3.80 34.18
N ALA A 235 -2.59 -3.39 33.56
CA ALA A 235 -3.82 -4.19 33.53
C ALA A 235 -3.61 -5.52 32.79
N LEU A 236 -2.93 -5.50 31.63
CA LEU A 236 -2.55 -6.73 30.92
C LEU A 236 -1.64 -7.64 31.76
N ALA A 237 -0.60 -7.06 32.37
CA ALA A 237 0.38 -7.79 33.17
C ALA A 237 -0.25 -8.47 34.40
N ALA A 238 -1.22 -7.79 35.05
CA ALA A 238 -2.02 -8.33 36.15
C ALA A 238 -2.84 -9.56 35.75
N LYS A 239 -3.14 -9.73 34.46
CA LYS A 239 -3.85 -10.90 33.91
C LYS A 239 -2.89 -11.91 33.24
N GLY A 240 -1.59 -11.75 33.43
CA GLY A 240 -0.55 -12.61 32.84
C GLY A 240 -0.41 -12.44 31.32
N LEU A 241 -0.90 -11.33 30.76
CA LEU A 241 -0.84 -11.02 29.33
C LEU A 241 0.32 -10.05 29.03
N THR A 242 0.93 -10.20 27.86
CA THR A 242 2.07 -9.39 27.44
C THR A 242 1.94 -8.99 25.97
N LEU A 243 2.44 -7.81 25.61
CA LEU A 243 2.54 -7.39 24.21
C LEU A 243 3.80 -7.97 23.55
N ASN A 244 3.67 -8.45 22.31
CA ASN A 244 4.80 -8.88 21.50
C ASN A 244 5.41 -7.71 20.70
N SER A 245 6.43 -7.98 19.88
CA SER A 245 7.07 -6.97 19.02
C SER A 245 6.12 -6.31 18.02
N ASP A 246 5.08 -7.02 17.60
CA ASP A 246 4.04 -6.52 16.68
C ASP A 246 2.97 -5.70 17.41
N GLY A 247 3.03 -5.60 18.73
CA GLY A 247 2.07 -4.89 19.57
C GLY A 247 0.76 -5.66 19.76
N GLU A 248 0.72 -6.94 19.38
CA GLU A 248 -0.39 -7.85 19.66
C GLU A 248 -0.23 -8.47 21.06
N ILE A 249 -1.34 -8.89 21.67
CA ILE A 249 -1.27 -9.66 22.92
C ILE A 249 -0.80 -11.08 22.57
N ALA A 250 0.43 -11.41 23.01
CA ALA A 250 1.15 -12.61 22.59
C ALA A 250 0.36 -13.91 22.84
N GLN A 251 -0.41 -13.95 23.93
CA GLN A 251 -1.19 -15.11 24.35
C GLN A 251 -2.56 -15.20 23.65
N LEU A 252 -2.98 -14.20 22.89
CA LEU A 252 -4.30 -14.16 22.22
C LEU A 252 -4.20 -14.03 20.69
N GLN A 253 -3.02 -13.74 20.14
CA GLN A 253 -2.82 -13.52 18.71
C GLN A 253 -3.28 -14.70 17.82
N HIS A 254 -3.21 -15.94 18.32
CA HIS A 254 -3.63 -17.14 17.57
C HIS A 254 -5.14 -17.21 17.33
N LEU A 255 -5.93 -16.48 18.13
CA LEU A 255 -7.40 -16.44 18.06
C LEU A 255 -7.93 -15.45 17.02
N VAL A 256 -7.10 -14.47 16.63
CA VAL A 256 -7.49 -13.36 15.74
C VAL A 256 -7.94 -13.86 14.37
N ARG A 257 -7.25 -14.85 13.79
CA ARG A 257 -7.51 -15.32 12.43
C ARG A 257 -8.69 -16.31 12.32
N PRO A 258 -8.87 -17.29 13.22
CA PRO A 258 -10.09 -18.09 13.26
C PRO A 258 -11.36 -17.23 13.26
N LEU A 259 -11.40 -16.19 14.11
CA LEU A 259 -12.49 -15.22 14.11
C LEU A 259 -12.57 -14.48 12.76
N SER A 260 -11.46 -13.92 12.28
CA SER A 260 -11.46 -13.17 11.02
C SER A 260 -11.91 -13.98 9.79
N LYS A 261 -11.65 -15.29 9.74
CA LYS A 261 -12.19 -16.19 8.70
C LYS A 261 -13.71 -16.32 8.80
N ARG A 262 -14.22 -16.42 10.02
CA ARG A 262 -15.67 -16.46 10.27
C ARG A 262 -16.34 -15.15 9.84
N SER A 263 -15.76 -14.00 10.17
CA SER A 263 -16.20 -12.70 9.63
C SER A 263 -16.33 -12.73 8.11
N ALA A 264 -15.28 -13.19 7.42
CA ALA A 264 -15.27 -13.25 5.96
C ALA A 264 -16.40 -14.14 5.39
N GLN A 265 -16.67 -15.28 6.03
CA GLN A 265 -17.78 -16.16 5.65
C GLN A 265 -19.15 -15.49 5.84
N ILE A 266 -19.34 -14.75 6.93
CA ILE A 266 -20.61 -14.04 7.21
C ILE A 266 -20.83 -12.93 6.18
N GLU A 267 -19.80 -12.14 5.85
CA GLU A 267 -19.90 -11.13 4.80
C GLU A 267 -20.20 -11.75 3.43
N ALA A 268 -19.59 -12.89 3.11
CA ALA A 268 -19.88 -13.63 1.88
C ALA A 268 -21.37 -14.05 1.84
N ASN A 269 -21.89 -14.66 2.91
CA ASN A 269 -23.30 -15.04 3.02
C ASN A 269 -24.23 -13.82 2.82
N LYS A 270 -23.94 -12.72 3.52
CA LYS A 270 -24.69 -11.46 3.43
C LYS A 270 -24.69 -10.91 2.01
N ALA A 271 -23.53 -10.90 1.35
CA ALA A 271 -23.40 -10.43 -0.03
C ALA A 271 -24.21 -11.30 -1.00
N THR A 272 -24.18 -12.63 -0.85
CA THR A 272 -24.98 -13.56 -1.65
C THR A 272 -26.49 -13.31 -1.49
N HIS A 273 -26.99 -13.19 -0.25
CA HIS A 273 -28.41 -12.97 0.00
C HIS A 273 -28.88 -11.59 -0.48
N LEU A 274 -28.05 -10.55 -0.30
CA LEU A 274 -28.35 -9.22 -0.81
C LEU A 274 -28.41 -9.19 -2.34
N ARG A 275 -27.55 -9.98 -3.00
CA ARG A 275 -27.53 -10.14 -4.46
C ARG A 275 -28.82 -10.81 -4.95
N GLN A 276 -29.19 -11.95 -4.36
CA GLN A 276 -30.45 -12.65 -4.68
C GLN A 276 -31.68 -11.76 -4.51
N TRP A 277 -31.73 -10.97 -3.43
CA TRP A 277 -32.83 -10.04 -3.22
C TRP A 277 -32.91 -8.98 -4.33
N LYS A 278 -31.77 -8.39 -4.71
CA LYS A 278 -31.71 -7.38 -5.79
C LYS A 278 -32.05 -7.96 -7.17
N GLU A 279 -31.65 -9.19 -7.45
CA GLU A 279 -32.01 -9.89 -8.69
C GLU A 279 -33.53 -10.09 -8.79
N GLN A 280 -34.19 -10.34 -7.65
CA GLN A 280 -35.65 -10.49 -7.55
C GLN A 280 -36.39 -9.14 -7.52
N HIS A 281 -35.73 -8.04 -7.15
CA HIS A 281 -36.32 -6.71 -6.97
C HIS A 281 -35.53 -5.65 -7.76
N SER A 282 -35.51 -5.79 -9.09
CA SER A 282 -34.77 -4.90 -9.98
C SER A 282 -35.26 -3.46 -9.90
N GLY A 283 -34.35 -2.52 -9.62
CA GLY A 283 -34.65 -1.09 -9.50
C GLY A 283 -35.06 -0.61 -8.09
N GLU A 284 -35.22 -1.54 -7.14
CA GLU A 284 -35.52 -1.20 -5.75
C GLU A 284 -34.25 -1.20 -4.88
N GLU A 285 -34.16 -0.25 -3.94
CA GLU A 285 -33.11 -0.25 -2.92
C GLU A 285 -33.64 -0.93 -1.64
N PRO A 286 -32.87 -1.86 -1.04
CA PRO A 286 -33.32 -2.61 0.12
C PRO A 286 -33.59 -1.67 1.31
N SER A 287 -34.71 -1.91 1.99
CA SER A 287 -35.10 -1.15 3.18
C SER A 287 -34.12 -1.42 4.33
N ALA A 288 -34.08 -0.52 5.33
CA ALA A 288 -33.23 -0.72 6.51
C ALA A 288 -33.59 -2.03 7.25
N THR A 289 -34.88 -2.30 7.41
CA THR A 289 -35.41 -3.51 8.05
C THR A 289 -34.98 -4.78 7.34
N LEU A 290 -35.03 -4.80 6.00
CA LEU A 290 -34.59 -5.94 5.22
C LEU A 290 -33.08 -6.18 5.35
N LEU A 291 -32.28 -5.11 5.37
CA LEU A 291 -30.83 -5.22 5.54
C LEU A 291 -30.49 -5.81 6.91
N THR A 292 -31.21 -5.41 7.96
CA THR A 292 -31.08 -6.02 9.29
C THR A 292 -31.48 -7.51 9.29
N GLN A 293 -32.52 -7.90 8.56
CA GLN A 293 -32.93 -9.30 8.43
C GLN A 293 -31.88 -10.15 7.69
N ILE A 294 -31.29 -9.60 6.62
CA ILE A 294 -30.20 -10.24 5.88
C ILE A 294 -28.97 -10.40 6.77
N ASP A 295 -28.65 -9.40 7.58
CA ASP A 295 -27.52 -9.42 8.51
C ASP A 295 -27.70 -10.51 9.59
N GLN A 296 -28.90 -10.60 10.17
CA GLN A 296 -29.25 -11.65 11.13
C GLN A 296 -29.19 -13.05 10.51
N TRP A 297 -29.70 -13.20 9.29
CA TRP A 297 -29.63 -14.46 8.56
C TRP A 297 -28.19 -14.89 8.27
N ALA A 298 -27.37 -13.97 7.75
CA ALA A 298 -25.99 -14.24 7.35
C ALA A 298 -25.13 -14.70 8.54
N TRP A 299 -25.39 -14.14 9.73
CA TRP A 299 -24.75 -14.53 10.97
C TRP A 299 -25.24 -15.88 11.52
N ALA A 300 -26.53 -16.20 11.36
CA ALA A 300 -27.13 -17.46 11.80
C ALA A 300 -26.83 -18.64 10.85
N ALA A 301 -26.54 -18.37 9.59
CA ALA A 301 -26.22 -19.37 8.57
C ALA A 301 -24.99 -20.21 9.00
N GLY A 302 -25.19 -21.52 9.20
CA GLY A 302 -24.16 -22.46 9.62
C GLY A 302 -24.06 -22.74 11.12
N ARG A 303 -24.92 -22.13 11.97
CA ARG A 303 -24.96 -22.40 13.42
C ARG A 303 -25.98 -23.52 13.76
N PRO A 304 -25.62 -24.53 14.60
CA PRO A 304 -26.52 -25.63 14.96
C PRO A 304 -27.79 -25.17 15.72
N ASN A 305 -27.70 -24.08 16.49
CA ASN A 305 -28.80 -23.50 17.24
C ASN A 305 -29.02 -22.04 16.78
N LYS A 306 -30.16 -21.76 16.14
CA LYS A 306 -30.49 -20.44 15.58
C LYS A 306 -31.20 -19.56 16.64
N PRO A 307 -30.59 -18.46 17.12
CA PRO A 307 -31.31 -17.48 17.95
C PRO A 307 -32.28 -16.67 17.07
N GLY A 308 -33.48 -16.39 17.57
CA GLY A 308 -34.53 -15.67 16.83
C GLY A 308 -34.41 -14.15 16.83
N GLN A 309 -33.68 -13.57 17.79
CA GLN A 309 -33.34 -12.15 17.87
C GLN A 309 -31.93 -12.03 18.50
N LEU A 310 -31.12 -11.11 17.99
CA LEU A 310 -29.75 -10.86 18.48
C LEU A 310 -29.81 -9.69 19.46
N ASN A 311 -29.69 -9.96 20.76
CA ASN A 311 -29.32 -8.94 21.74
C ASN A 311 -27.80 -9.03 22.04
N GLU A 312 -27.29 -8.07 22.81
CA GLU A 312 -25.86 -7.95 23.13
C GLU A 312 -25.34 -9.12 23.98
N GLU A 313 -26.15 -9.60 24.93
CA GLU A 313 -25.84 -10.73 25.80
C GLU A 313 -25.74 -12.05 25.02
N ASP A 314 -26.65 -12.29 24.07
CA ASP A 314 -26.66 -13.47 23.19
C ASP A 314 -25.44 -13.48 22.26
N TRP A 315 -25.02 -12.32 21.77
CA TRP A 315 -23.82 -12.20 20.94
C TRP A 315 -22.55 -12.55 21.73
N ALA A 316 -22.37 -11.92 22.89
CA ALA A 316 -21.19 -12.10 23.72
C ALA A 316 -21.03 -13.56 24.15
N SER A 317 -22.13 -14.18 24.58
CA SER A 317 -22.16 -15.59 24.98
C SER A 317 -21.72 -16.53 23.86
N VAL A 318 -22.20 -16.30 22.62
CA VAL A 318 -21.84 -17.20 21.52
C VAL A 318 -20.39 -17.04 21.08
N VAL A 319 -19.89 -15.80 20.99
CA VAL A 319 -18.48 -15.60 20.63
C VAL A 319 -17.55 -16.15 21.72
N MET A 320 -17.92 -16.03 23.01
CA MET A 320 -17.18 -16.66 24.11
C MET A 320 -17.14 -18.19 23.97
N SER A 321 -18.26 -18.81 23.61
CA SER A 321 -18.31 -20.26 23.34
C SER A 321 -17.39 -20.67 22.20
N GLU A 322 -17.33 -19.88 21.12
CA GLU A 322 -16.43 -20.11 19.99
C GLU A 322 -14.97 -19.96 20.37
N LEU A 323 -14.63 -18.93 21.14
CA LEU A 323 -13.30 -18.73 21.67
C LEU A 323 -12.86 -19.93 22.52
N HIS A 324 -13.69 -20.39 23.46
CA HIS A 324 -13.42 -21.59 24.26
C HIS A 324 -13.31 -22.88 23.44
N ALA A 325 -14.03 -22.99 22.32
CA ALA A 325 -13.91 -24.13 21.42
C ALA A 325 -12.57 -24.13 20.66
N ILE A 326 -12.04 -22.95 20.36
CA ILE A 326 -10.73 -22.77 19.71
C ILE A 326 -9.59 -22.99 20.71
N ASP A 327 -9.73 -22.44 21.92
CA ASP A 327 -8.75 -22.55 22.99
C ASP A 327 -9.45 -22.83 24.35
N PRO A 328 -9.53 -24.11 24.75
CA PRO A 328 -10.17 -24.52 26.00
C PRO A 328 -9.52 -23.93 27.26
N GLU A 329 -8.26 -23.47 27.18
CA GLU A 329 -7.51 -22.97 28.33
C GLU A 329 -7.72 -21.46 28.57
N LEU A 330 -8.49 -20.77 27.73
CA LEU A 330 -8.75 -19.32 27.80
C LEU A 330 -9.28 -18.82 29.16
N GLY A 331 -9.95 -19.67 29.94
CA GLY A 331 -10.53 -19.35 31.24
C GLY A 331 -9.65 -19.66 32.45
N ARG A 332 -8.42 -20.15 32.27
CA ARG A 332 -7.51 -20.42 33.39
C ARG A 332 -6.82 -19.13 33.84
N THR A 333 -6.81 -18.93 35.15
CA THR A 333 -6.00 -17.88 35.79
C THR A 333 -4.54 -18.10 35.42
N ARG A 334 -3.94 -17.08 34.80
CA ARG A 334 -2.51 -17.05 34.46
C ARG A 334 -1.73 -16.44 35.61
N ASP A 335 -0.50 -16.87 35.78
CA ASP A 335 0.40 -16.23 36.75
C ASP A 335 0.63 -14.76 36.35
N VAL A 336 0.65 -13.89 37.36
CA VAL A 336 0.92 -12.46 37.17
C VAL A 336 2.35 -12.31 36.65
N ASN A 337 2.51 -11.61 35.54
CA ASN A 337 3.82 -11.27 34.99
C ASN A 337 4.20 -9.86 35.43
N ALA A 338 5.44 -9.66 35.90
CA ALA A 338 5.96 -8.31 36.04
C ALA A 338 6.20 -7.73 34.63
N ALA A 339 5.62 -6.56 34.34
CA ALA A 339 5.90 -5.88 33.09
C ALA A 339 7.39 -5.49 33.06
N MET A 340 8.15 -6.06 32.11
CA MET A 340 9.51 -5.60 31.85
C MET A 340 9.42 -4.23 31.17
N SER A 341 9.90 -3.19 31.85
CA SER A 341 9.95 -1.81 31.34
C SER A 341 11.41 -1.38 31.18
N VAL A 342 11.70 -0.65 30.11
CA VAL A 342 12.95 0.10 29.96
C VAL A 342 12.75 1.48 30.59
N ALA A 343 13.69 1.92 31.43
CA ALA A 343 13.64 3.26 32.02
C ALA A 343 13.91 4.34 30.96
N ILE A 344 13.36 5.54 31.12
CA ILE A 344 13.50 6.62 30.12
C ILE A 344 14.98 6.99 29.96
N GLU A 345 15.73 7.02 31.05
CA GLU A 345 17.16 7.32 31.08
C GLU A 345 18.04 6.29 30.37
N ASP A 346 17.55 5.06 30.19
CA ASP A 346 18.26 3.97 29.51
C ASP A 346 17.96 3.92 28.00
N LEU A 347 17.11 4.81 27.49
CA LEU A 347 16.79 4.87 26.07
C LEU A 347 17.99 5.36 25.25
N ASP A 348 18.43 4.52 24.31
CA ASP A 348 19.43 4.93 23.31
C ASP A 348 18.81 5.87 22.27
N LEU A 349 18.89 7.16 22.53
CA LEU A 349 18.35 8.21 21.65
C LEU A 349 18.98 8.19 20.25
N GLN A 350 20.26 7.77 20.11
CA GLN A 350 20.91 7.67 18.79
C GLN A 350 20.33 6.52 17.98
N LEU A 351 20.15 5.36 18.60
CA LEU A 351 19.51 4.21 17.98
C LEU A 351 18.06 4.51 17.60
N LEU A 352 17.29 5.16 18.49
CA LEU A 352 15.92 5.59 18.21
C LEU A 352 15.87 6.59 17.05
N ALA A 353 16.79 7.54 17.00
CA ALA A 353 16.90 8.50 15.89
C ALA A 353 17.27 7.83 14.56
N ALA A 354 18.15 6.83 14.58
CA ALA A 354 18.47 6.03 13.40
C ALA A 354 17.24 5.24 12.91
N LYS A 355 16.53 4.55 13.83
CA LYS A 355 15.27 3.82 13.55
C LYS A 355 14.21 4.74 12.95
N ALA A 356 14.09 5.97 13.44
CA ALA A 356 13.17 6.97 12.91
C ALA A 356 13.43 7.29 11.43
N ILE A 357 14.69 7.44 11.03
CA ILE A 357 15.04 7.68 9.62
C ILE A 357 14.86 6.43 8.76
N VAL A 358 15.14 5.22 9.28
CA VAL A 358 14.87 3.97 8.55
C VAL A 358 13.37 3.82 8.23
N ASP A 359 12.49 4.10 9.19
CA ASP A 359 11.03 4.09 8.96
C ASP A 359 10.62 5.18 7.94
N ALA A 360 11.10 6.42 8.09
CA ALA A 360 10.75 7.51 7.17
C ALA A 360 11.26 7.25 5.74
N ASP A 361 12.49 6.76 5.59
CA ASP A 361 13.14 6.52 4.30
C ASP A 361 12.50 5.33 3.57
N SER A 362 12.22 4.23 4.26
CA SER A 362 11.55 3.05 3.68
C SER A 362 10.13 3.34 3.14
N ARG A 363 9.41 4.29 3.76
CA ARG A 363 8.10 4.77 3.29
C ARG A 363 8.18 5.81 2.17
N SER A 364 9.37 6.27 1.83
CA SER A 364 9.59 7.38 0.90
C SER A 364 10.05 6.96 -0.51
N THR A 365 10.07 5.65 -0.80
CA THR A 365 10.52 5.10 -2.10
C THR A 365 9.71 5.65 -3.28
N ALA A 366 8.41 5.86 -3.11
CA ALA A 366 7.52 6.49 -4.11
C ALA A 366 7.86 7.96 -4.41
N THR A 367 8.55 8.65 -3.51
CA THR A 367 9.08 10.01 -3.68
C THR A 367 10.61 10.02 -3.77
N GLY A 368 11.20 8.92 -4.27
CA GLY A 368 12.62 8.81 -4.51
C GLY A 368 13.50 8.98 -3.26
N GLY A 369 13.01 8.64 -2.07
CA GLY A 369 13.77 8.82 -0.81
C GLY A 369 13.45 10.12 -0.07
N ARG A 370 12.51 10.91 -0.58
CA ARG A 370 12.19 12.23 -0.03
C ARG A 370 11.05 12.16 0.97
N PHE A 371 11.24 12.65 2.18
CA PHE A 371 10.25 12.62 3.26
C PHE A 371 10.19 13.95 4.03
N SER A 372 9.13 14.11 4.83
CA SER A 372 8.79 15.33 5.55
C SER A 372 9.24 15.30 7.01
N ASP A 373 9.21 16.44 7.70
CA ASP A 373 9.48 16.48 9.15
C ASP A 373 8.42 15.66 9.93
N MET A 374 7.18 15.63 9.45
CA MET A 374 6.12 14.78 10.01
C MET A 374 6.44 13.29 9.89
N ASP A 375 7.07 12.86 8.79
CA ASP A 375 7.46 11.46 8.60
C ASP A 375 8.57 11.06 9.57
N VAL A 376 9.53 11.95 9.83
CA VAL A 376 10.58 11.75 10.84
C VAL A 376 9.97 11.66 12.23
N ARG A 377 9.03 12.55 12.57
CA ARG A 377 8.33 12.52 13.87
C ARG A 377 7.55 11.21 14.06
N ALA A 378 6.81 10.78 13.04
CA ALA A 378 6.08 9.50 13.08
C ALA A 378 7.04 8.30 13.27
N GLY A 379 8.19 8.32 12.60
CA GLY A 379 9.25 7.31 12.78
C GLY A 379 9.82 7.31 14.20
N ALA A 380 10.07 8.48 14.78
CA ALA A 380 10.56 8.63 16.16
C ALA A 380 9.54 8.08 17.18
N ILE A 381 8.26 8.44 17.02
CA ILE A 381 7.17 7.94 17.86
C ILE A 381 7.11 6.40 17.80
N ARG A 382 7.17 5.79 16.60
CA ARG A 382 7.18 4.33 16.45
C ARG A 382 8.43 3.67 17.03
N ALA A 383 9.59 4.30 16.89
CA ALA A 383 10.83 3.80 17.47
C ALA A 383 10.75 3.75 19.01
N ILE A 384 10.22 4.82 19.63
CA ILE A 384 9.98 4.89 21.08
C ILE A 384 8.93 3.86 21.50
N ALA A 385 7.83 3.73 20.76
CA ALA A 385 6.80 2.73 21.03
C ALA A 385 7.33 1.28 21.01
N ALA A 386 8.36 1.01 20.22
CA ALA A 386 9.01 -0.29 20.12
C ALA A 386 10.21 -0.47 21.06
N SER A 387 10.54 0.52 21.90
CA SER A 387 11.71 0.49 22.79
C SER A 387 11.51 -0.33 24.06
N GLY A 388 10.25 -0.61 24.43
CA GLY A 388 9.90 -1.26 25.70
C GLY A 388 9.75 -0.29 26.87
N VAL A 389 9.81 1.03 26.65
CA VAL A 389 9.49 2.03 27.67
C VAL A 389 8.01 1.98 28.05
N ILE A 390 7.73 2.05 29.35
CA ILE A 390 6.38 2.24 29.89
C ILE A 390 6.42 3.50 30.76
N ALA A 391 5.75 4.56 30.29
CA ALA A 391 5.78 5.87 30.91
C ALA A 391 4.55 6.69 30.53
N ASP A 392 4.22 7.68 31.37
CA ASP A 392 3.16 8.62 31.07
C ASP A 392 3.46 9.42 29.80
N ARG A 393 2.39 9.74 29.06
CA ARG A 393 2.54 10.38 27.75
C ARG A 393 3.24 11.73 27.84
N THR A 394 3.06 12.47 28.95
CA THR A 394 3.69 13.78 29.19
C THR A 394 5.20 13.70 29.17
N ASP A 395 5.78 12.64 29.74
CA ASP A 395 7.22 12.48 29.85
C ASP A 395 7.84 12.06 28.50
N LEU A 396 7.06 11.36 27.68
CA LEU A 396 7.46 10.93 26.34
C LEU A 396 7.36 12.03 25.28
N VAL A 397 6.71 13.17 25.54
CA VAL A 397 6.62 14.26 24.54
C VAL A 397 8.01 14.85 24.26
N ASP A 398 8.75 15.17 25.32
CA ASP A 398 10.08 15.78 25.19
C ASP A 398 11.07 14.81 24.52
N ILE A 399 10.99 13.51 24.86
CA ILE A 399 11.80 12.46 24.22
C ILE A 399 11.47 12.32 22.74
N VAL A 400 10.20 12.37 22.34
CA VAL A 400 9.80 12.36 20.92
C VAL A 400 10.42 13.53 20.17
N ASP A 401 10.35 14.73 20.75
CA ASP A 401 10.85 15.94 20.10
C ASP A 401 12.39 15.96 20.04
N GLU A 402 13.07 15.43 21.07
CA GLU A 402 14.53 15.24 21.09
C GLU A 402 14.98 14.22 20.02
N VAL A 403 14.38 13.03 20.00
CA VAL A 403 14.69 11.98 19.00
C VAL A 403 14.43 12.50 17.58
N THR A 404 13.32 13.19 17.36
CA THR A 404 12.98 13.79 16.05
C THR A 404 14.04 14.81 15.63
N SER A 405 14.47 15.69 16.55
CA SER A 405 15.48 16.71 16.29
C SER A 405 16.85 16.10 16.01
N LEU A 406 17.25 15.10 16.80
CA LEU A 406 18.50 14.37 16.63
C LEU A 406 18.53 13.60 15.29
N ALA A 407 17.43 12.93 14.93
CA ALA A 407 17.28 12.22 13.67
C ALA A 407 17.44 13.17 12.47
N ALA A 408 16.70 14.28 12.49
CA ALA A 408 16.74 15.32 11.48
C ALA A 408 18.14 15.92 11.30
N ARG A 409 18.88 16.16 12.39
CA ARG A 409 20.23 16.72 12.38
C ARG A 409 21.30 15.76 11.87
N THR A 410 21.22 14.50 12.29
CA THR A 410 22.36 13.56 12.20
C THR A 410 22.30 12.70 10.95
N TYR A 411 21.10 12.29 10.54
CA TYR A 411 20.90 11.24 9.54
C TYR A 411 20.19 11.74 8.26
N THR A 412 19.98 13.05 8.11
CA THR A 412 19.31 13.62 6.93
C THR A 412 20.11 14.70 6.22
N VAL A 413 19.88 14.81 4.91
CA VAL A 413 20.22 15.99 4.12
C VAL A 413 18.97 16.87 3.91
N THR A 414 19.15 18.18 4.04
CA THR A 414 18.07 19.15 3.78
C THR A 414 18.07 19.59 2.32
N LEU A 415 16.95 19.38 1.62
CA LEU A 415 16.79 19.71 0.20
C LEU A 415 16.33 21.14 -0.02
N LEU A 416 15.61 21.72 0.94
CA LEU A 416 15.10 23.09 0.93
C LEU A 416 15.34 23.75 2.29
N SER A 417 15.88 24.96 2.27
CA SER A 417 16.25 25.73 3.48
C SER A 417 15.55 27.08 3.58
N ASP A 418 14.49 27.31 2.80
CA ASP A 418 13.66 28.50 2.89
C ASP A 418 13.06 28.66 4.30
N PRO A 419 12.80 29.92 4.72
CA PRO A 419 12.05 30.16 5.94
C PRO A 419 10.61 29.61 5.83
N ASP A 420 10.03 29.24 6.96
CA ASP A 420 8.62 28.86 7.13
C ASP A 420 8.12 27.71 6.23
N ILE A 421 8.97 26.72 5.94
CA ILE A 421 8.52 25.53 5.21
C ILE A 421 7.56 24.70 6.10
N PRO A 422 6.32 24.43 5.66
CA PRO A 422 5.41 23.59 6.41
C PRO A 422 5.97 22.17 6.66
N ALA A 423 5.74 21.62 7.85
CA ALA A 423 6.29 20.32 8.27
C ALA A 423 5.85 19.12 7.39
N HIS A 424 4.75 19.25 6.65
CA HIS A 424 4.24 18.24 5.72
C HIS A 424 4.96 18.24 4.35
N ILE A 425 5.81 19.23 4.08
CA ILE A 425 6.60 19.28 2.85
C ILE A 425 7.76 18.31 2.99
N LYS A 426 7.92 17.45 1.98
CA LYS A 426 8.96 16.43 1.99
C LYS A 426 10.35 17.05 1.71
N ARG A 427 10.92 17.81 2.63
CA ARG A 427 12.16 18.56 2.38
C ARG A 427 13.44 17.81 2.79
N ARG A 428 13.32 16.59 3.29
CA ARG A 428 14.44 15.77 3.78
C ARG A 428 14.66 14.53 2.93
N MET A 429 15.85 13.99 3.05
CA MET A 429 16.25 12.70 2.52
C MET A 429 17.29 12.09 3.45
N ALA A 430 17.32 10.77 3.60
CA ALA A 430 18.34 10.10 4.40
C ALA A 430 19.73 10.36 3.80
N THR A 431 20.74 10.58 4.65
CA THR A 431 22.13 10.79 4.22
C THR A 431 22.67 9.58 3.44
N SER A 432 22.30 8.36 3.86
CA SER A 432 22.59 7.11 3.15
C SER A 432 22.03 7.12 1.72
N THR A 433 20.74 7.44 1.56
CA THR A 433 20.06 7.50 0.25
C THR A 433 20.65 8.58 -0.66
N ALA A 434 20.95 9.76 -0.12
CA ALA A 434 21.60 10.83 -0.88
C ALA A 434 23.00 10.43 -1.36
N THR A 435 23.79 9.81 -0.47
CA THR A 435 25.13 9.29 -0.79
C THR A 435 25.06 8.18 -1.83
N LEU A 436 24.08 7.29 -1.72
CA LEU A 436 23.86 6.19 -2.64
C LEU A 436 23.55 6.71 -4.05
N LYS A 437 22.64 7.69 -4.19
CA LYS A 437 22.34 8.33 -5.49
C LYS A 437 23.59 8.94 -6.12
N ALA A 438 24.38 9.70 -5.33
CA ALA A 438 25.60 10.32 -5.81
C ALA A 438 26.65 9.28 -6.22
N THR A 439 26.80 8.20 -5.45
CA THR A 439 27.75 7.12 -5.70
C THR A 439 27.41 6.37 -6.97
N VAL A 440 26.16 5.95 -7.16
CA VAL A 440 25.72 5.27 -8.40
C VAL A 440 25.94 6.17 -9.60
N ALA A 441 25.55 7.45 -9.51
CA ALA A 441 25.77 8.41 -10.59
C ALA A 441 27.25 8.53 -10.97
N HIS A 442 28.13 8.70 -9.98
CA HIS A 442 29.57 8.82 -10.20
C HIS A 442 30.19 7.54 -10.78
N LEU A 443 29.86 6.38 -10.23
CA LEU A 443 30.37 5.09 -10.71
C LEU A 443 29.93 4.82 -12.16
N THR A 444 28.65 5.02 -12.48
CA THR A 444 28.16 4.87 -13.85
C THR A 444 28.90 5.79 -14.82
N GLU A 445 29.14 7.05 -14.42
CA GLU A 445 29.86 8.03 -15.24
C GLU A 445 31.33 7.65 -15.45
N SER A 446 32.02 7.23 -14.39
CA SER A 446 33.41 6.78 -14.45
C SER A 446 33.61 5.55 -15.34
N LEU A 447 32.58 4.71 -15.43
CA LEU A 447 32.59 3.48 -16.22
C LEU A 447 32.12 3.68 -17.66
N ALA A 448 31.44 4.79 -17.96
CA ALA A 448 30.94 5.08 -19.30
C ALA A 448 32.12 5.38 -20.24
N ALA A 449 32.47 4.39 -21.07
CA ALA A 449 33.51 4.51 -22.09
C ALA A 449 32.95 3.99 -23.44
N PRO A 450 33.11 4.75 -24.53
CA PRO A 450 32.61 4.35 -25.84
C PRO A 450 33.36 3.12 -26.35
N GLY A 451 32.62 2.22 -26.99
CA GLY A 451 33.19 1.03 -27.61
C GLY A 451 32.73 0.83 -29.06
N GLU A 452 33.40 -0.11 -29.71
CA GLU A 452 33.04 -0.59 -31.05
C GLU A 452 31.83 -1.52 -30.99
N ALA A 453 30.88 -1.29 -31.88
CA ALA A 453 29.69 -2.11 -32.06
C ALA A 453 29.74 -2.90 -33.38
N PRO A 454 29.11 -4.08 -33.43
CA PRO A 454 28.89 -4.82 -34.68
C PRO A 454 28.14 -3.98 -35.71
N SER A 455 28.39 -4.23 -36.99
CA SER A 455 27.56 -3.64 -38.05
C SER A 455 26.15 -4.23 -38.04
N ALA A 456 25.16 -3.46 -38.55
CA ALA A 456 23.78 -3.93 -38.68
C ALA A 456 23.69 -5.18 -39.59
N ALA A 457 24.51 -5.25 -40.64
CA ALA A 457 24.59 -6.40 -41.53
C ALA A 457 25.06 -7.67 -40.78
N GLU A 458 26.10 -7.56 -39.95
CA GLU A 458 26.56 -8.68 -39.12
C GLU A 458 25.47 -9.18 -38.16
N ILE A 459 24.70 -8.26 -37.55
CA ILE A 459 23.60 -8.62 -36.65
C ILE A 459 22.46 -9.31 -37.42
N ALA A 460 22.11 -8.81 -38.60
CA ALA A 460 21.11 -9.43 -39.46
C ALA A 460 21.51 -10.86 -39.88
N ASP A 461 22.79 -11.06 -40.22
CA ASP A 461 23.33 -12.39 -40.55
C ASP A 461 23.29 -13.35 -39.36
N VAL A 462 23.61 -12.86 -38.15
CA VAL A 462 23.46 -13.63 -36.90
C VAL A 462 22.00 -13.99 -36.67
N ALA A 463 21.07 -13.04 -36.84
CA ALA A 463 19.64 -13.25 -36.64
C ALA A 463 19.10 -14.33 -37.59
N LYS A 464 19.40 -14.24 -38.88
CA LYS A 464 19.00 -15.20 -39.91
C LYS A 464 19.55 -16.61 -39.62
N ALA A 465 20.75 -16.71 -39.06
CA ALA A 465 21.35 -18.00 -38.70
C ALA A 465 20.68 -18.67 -37.48
N ILE A 466 20.07 -17.90 -36.57
CA ILE A 466 19.41 -18.41 -35.35
C ILE A 466 17.93 -18.69 -35.60
N GLY A 467 17.28 -17.89 -36.43
CA GLY A 467 15.87 -18.01 -36.77
C GLY A 467 15.63 -17.54 -38.21
N PRO A 468 15.69 -18.44 -39.20
CA PRO A 468 15.50 -18.10 -40.62
C PRO A 468 14.15 -17.42 -40.89
N ASP A 469 13.13 -17.80 -40.13
CA ASP A 469 11.75 -17.32 -40.27
C ASP A 469 11.44 -16.08 -39.42
N ARG A 470 12.43 -15.49 -38.75
CA ARG A 470 12.24 -14.32 -37.87
C ARG A 470 13.14 -13.17 -38.30
N THR A 471 12.51 -12.10 -38.78
CA THR A 471 13.17 -10.82 -39.04
C THR A 471 13.13 -9.93 -37.79
N LEU A 472 14.27 -9.33 -37.46
CA LEU A 472 14.34 -8.27 -36.46
C LEU A 472 13.92 -6.94 -37.08
N ASP A 473 13.23 -6.11 -36.32
CA ASP A 473 13.03 -4.69 -36.69
C ASP A 473 14.32 -3.87 -36.46
N GLU A 474 14.34 -2.63 -36.95
CA GLU A 474 15.50 -1.73 -36.87
C GLU A 474 15.96 -1.51 -35.41
N GLY A 475 15.02 -1.28 -34.49
CA GLY A 475 15.32 -1.08 -33.07
C GLY A 475 15.90 -2.33 -32.42
N GLN A 476 15.41 -3.51 -32.77
CA GLN A 476 15.94 -4.79 -32.29
C GLN A 476 17.34 -5.07 -32.85
N VAL A 477 17.62 -4.69 -34.11
CA VAL A 477 18.97 -4.79 -34.70
C VAL A 477 19.94 -3.85 -33.98
N GLU A 478 19.57 -2.58 -33.80
CA GLU A 478 20.38 -1.59 -33.08
C GLU A 478 20.61 -2.00 -31.62
N GLY A 479 19.57 -2.50 -30.95
CA GLY A 479 19.65 -2.98 -29.58
C GLY A 479 20.56 -4.21 -29.45
N ALA A 480 20.47 -5.16 -30.38
CA ALA A 480 21.36 -6.32 -30.40
C ALA A 480 22.82 -5.93 -30.69
N ALA A 481 23.05 -4.98 -31.61
CA ALA A 481 24.38 -4.41 -31.88
C ALA A 481 24.96 -3.74 -30.62
N SER A 482 24.15 -2.91 -29.95
CA SER A 482 24.53 -2.22 -28.71
C SER A 482 24.84 -3.20 -27.58
N ILE A 483 24.06 -4.27 -27.42
CA ILE A 483 24.35 -5.29 -26.40
C ILE A 483 25.62 -6.11 -26.77
N ALA A 484 25.93 -6.26 -28.05
CA ALA A 484 27.12 -6.98 -28.49
C ALA A 484 28.39 -6.12 -28.59
N SER A 485 28.28 -4.80 -28.34
CA SER A 485 29.39 -3.86 -28.43
C SER A 485 30.44 -4.04 -27.32
N SER A 486 31.56 -3.34 -27.43
CA SER A 486 32.58 -3.24 -26.37
C SER A 486 32.33 -2.10 -25.38
N ASP A 487 31.23 -1.34 -25.53
CA ASP A 487 30.84 -0.32 -24.56
C ASP A 487 30.71 -0.93 -23.16
N ARG A 488 31.16 -0.16 -22.16
CA ARG A 488 31.10 -0.59 -20.75
C ARG A 488 29.70 -0.47 -20.18
N ILE A 489 28.92 0.53 -20.60
CA ILE A 489 27.56 0.79 -20.13
C ILE A 489 26.62 0.94 -21.33
N VAL A 490 25.61 0.07 -21.40
CA VAL A 490 24.58 0.09 -22.45
C VAL A 490 23.19 0.08 -21.80
N THR A 491 22.23 0.80 -22.36
CA THR A 491 20.85 0.77 -21.87
C THR A 491 19.86 0.62 -23.00
N ILE A 492 18.97 -0.35 -22.86
CA ILE A 492 17.87 -0.62 -23.77
C ILE A 492 16.56 -0.45 -23.00
N SER A 493 15.75 0.52 -23.43
CA SER A 493 14.40 0.74 -22.94
C SER A 493 13.44 0.13 -23.94
N GLY A 494 12.38 -0.55 -23.51
CA GLY A 494 11.38 -1.04 -24.45
C GLY A 494 10.06 -1.35 -23.79
N ALA A 495 8.97 -0.90 -24.41
CA ALA A 495 7.62 -1.18 -23.98
C ALA A 495 7.34 -2.69 -23.81
N ALA A 496 6.26 -3.03 -23.12
CA ALA A 496 5.81 -4.42 -23.04
C ALA A 496 5.55 -4.98 -24.45
N GLY A 497 6.11 -6.15 -24.75
CA GLY A 497 5.87 -6.81 -26.04
C GLY A 497 6.77 -6.41 -27.21
N THR A 498 7.81 -5.59 -27.00
CA THR A 498 8.73 -5.15 -28.09
C THR A 498 9.77 -6.20 -28.53
N GLY A 499 9.68 -7.43 -28.05
CA GLY A 499 10.59 -8.51 -28.46
C GLY A 499 12.00 -8.47 -27.85
N LYS A 500 12.16 -7.86 -26.67
CA LYS A 500 13.44 -7.80 -25.91
C LYS A 500 14.18 -9.15 -25.86
N THR A 501 13.46 -10.25 -25.58
CA THR A 501 14.07 -11.59 -25.49
C THR A 501 14.61 -12.08 -26.84
N THR A 502 13.96 -11.73 -27.95
CA THR A 502 14.44 -12.06 -29.31
C THR A 502 15.72 -11.30 -29.62
N MET A 503 15.77 -10.00 -29.30
CA MET A 503 16.98 -9.18 -29.40
C MET A 503 18.13 -9.78 -28.56
N LEU A 504 17.87 -10.19 -27.32
CA LEU A 504 18.87 -10.79 -26.44
C LEU A 504 19.46 -12.10 -27.00
N LYS A 505 18.65 -12.93 -27.67
CA LYS A 505 19.13 -14.15 -28.35
C LYS A 505 20.20 -13.84 -29.39
N VAL A 506 19.93 -12.84 -30.22
CA VAL A 506 20.82 -12.41 -31.31
C VAL A 506 22.08 -11.75 -30.74
N ALA A 507 21.95 -10.89 -29.73
CA ALA A 507 23.08 -10.28 -29.04
C ALA A 507 24.02 -11.32 -28.41
N GLY A 508 23.46 -12.30 -27.70
CA GLY A 508 24.23 -13.39 -27.09
C GLY A 508 25.00 -14.23 -28.10
N ALA A 509 24.40 -14.52 -29.26
CA ALA A 509 25.10 -15.23 -30.33
C ALA A 509 26.20 -14.39 -30.98
N SER A 510 25.96 -13.09 -31.16
CA SER A 510 26.95 -12.14 -31.66
C SER A 510 28.16 -12.01 -30.73
N LEU A 511 27.94 -11.97 -29.41
CA LEU A 511 28.99 -12.00 -28.39
C LEU A 511 29.79 -13.31 -28.42
N ARG A 512 29.11 -14.47 -28.50
CA ARG A 512 29.78 -15.78 -28.59
C ARG A 512 30.68 -15.90 -29.83
N ARG A 513 30.24 -15.38 -30.99
CA ARG A 513 31.07 -15.32 -32.21
C ARG A 513 32.37 -14.52 -32.01
N ARG A 514 32.39 -13.58 -31.07
CA ARG A 514 33.56 -12.77 -30.70
C ARG A 514 34.28 -13.27 -29.44
N GLY A 515 33.99 -14.50 -28.98
CA GLY A 515 34.65 -15.11 -27.83
C GLY A 515 34.29 -14.48 -26.48
N ARG A 516 33.19 -13.73 -26.39
CA ARG A 516 32.71 -13.07 -25.16
C ARG A 516 31.48 -13.77 -24.63
N ALA A 517 31.38 -13.91 -23.30
CA ALA A 517 30.19 -14.48 -22.67
C ALA A 517 29.11 -13.42 -22.44
N MET A 518 27.85 -13.85 -22.51
CA MET A 518 26.70 -13.09 -22.03
C MET A 518 26.17 -13.77 -20.75
N ILE A 519 26.03 -12.99 -19.69
CA ILE A 519 25.53 -13.44 -18.39
C ILE A 519 24.24 -12.67 -18.12
N ILE A 520 23.11 -13.37 -18.07
CA ILE A 520 21.81 -12.74 -17.81
C ILE A 520 21.52 -12.77 -16.32
N VAL A 521 21.27 -11.59 -15.76
CA VAL A 521 20.72 -11.44 -14.42
C VAL A 521 19.39 -10.73 -14.46
N ALA A 522 18.52 -11.01 -13.49
CA ALA A 522 17.30 -10.26 -13.30
C ALA A 522 17.01 -10.09 -11.80
N PRO A 523 16.21 -9.09 -11.40
CA PRO A 523 15.82 -8.89 -10.01
C PRO A 523 15.10 -10.10 -9.39
N THR A 524 14.42 -10.91 -10.21
CA THR A 524 13.78 -12.16 -9.77
C THR A 524 14.42 -13.39 -10.42
N LYS A 525 14.51 -14.50 -9.66
CA LYS A 525 15.06 -15.77 -10.16
C LYS A 525 14.26 -16.30 -11.35
N LYS A 526 12.92 -16.21 -11.30
CA LYS A 526 12.00 -16.58 -12.39
C LYS A 526 12.32 -15.85 -13.70
N ALA A 527 12.41 -14.53 -13.68
CA ALA A 527 12.73 -13.74 -14.88
C ALA A 527 14.08 -14.15 -15.48
N SER A 528 15.11 -14.29 -14.63
CA SER A 528 16.44 -14.72 -15.09
C SER A 528 16.44 -16.13 -15.69
N ALA A 529 15.67 -17.06 -15.13
CA ALA A 529 15.60 -18.45 -15.61
C ALA A 529 14.93 -18.53 -16.99
N VAL A 530 13.84 -17.77 -17.21
CA VAL A 530 13.16 -17.70 -18.51
C VAL A 530 14.08 -17.10 -19.56
N ALA A 531 14.66 -15.92 -19.29
CA ALA A 531 15.57 -15.25 -20.21
C ALA A 531 16.84 -16.07 -20.51
N GLY A 532 17.41 -16.74 -19.51
CA GLY A 532 18.57 -17.61 -19.67
C GLY A 532 18.30 -18.81 -20.58
N ARG A 533 17.21 -19.55 -20.34
CA ARG A 533 16.78 -20.67 -21.20
C ARG A 533 16.55 -20.21 -22.63
N GLU A 534 15.84 -19.11 -22.80
CA GLU A 534 15.49 -18.58 -24.11
C GLU A 534 16.71 -18.12 -24.92
N THR A 535 17.74 -17.58 -24.26
CA THR A 535 18.95 -17.03 -24.91
C THR A 535 20.13 -17.99 -24.98
N LYS A 536 20.01 -19.17 -24.36
CA LYS A 536 21.10 -20.15 -24.18
C LYS A 536 22.33 -19.48 -23.53
N SER A 537 22.10 -18.77 -22.43
CA SER A 537 23.12 -18.03 -21.70
C SER A 537 23.12 -18.43 -20.23
N SER A 538 24.27 -18.27 -19.55
CA SER A 538 24.32 -18.41 -18.09
C SER A 538 23.36 -17.40 -17.47
N SER A 539 22.53 -17.84 -16.53
CA SER A 539 21.63 -16.93 -15.82
C SER A 539 21.55 -17.20 -14.32
N SER A 540 21.30 -16.13 -13.58
CA SER A 540 21.09 -16.14 -12.13
C SER A 540 20.25 -14.94 -11.72
N SER A 541 19.74 -14.91 -10.48
CA SER A 541 19.21 -13.65 -9.96
C SER A 541 20.36 -12.67 -9.74
N LEU A 542 20.09 -11.36 -9.86
CA LEU A 542 21.10 -10.33 -9.58
C LEU A 542 21.69 -10.50 -8.18
N HIS A 543 20.84 -10.74 -7.18
CA HIS A 543 21.28 -10.96 -5.80
C HIS A 543 22.19 -12.18 -5.65
N GLN A 544 21.95 -13.27 -6.38
CA GLN A 544 22.83 -14.43 -6.36
C GLN A 544 24.20 -14.08 -6.96
N LEU A 545 24.23 -13.38 -8.09
CA LEU A 545 25.49 -12.92 -8.68
C LEU A 545 26.27 -12.06 -7.70
N LEU A 546 25.61 -11.07 -7.08
CA LEU A 546 26.25 -10.17 -6.11
C LEU A 546 26.78 -10.96 -4.90
N HIS A 547 25.98 -11.89 -4.38
CA HIS A 547 26.38 -12.78 -3.28
C HIS A 547 27.61 -13.62 -3.63
N ASP A 548 27.64 -14.21 -4.83
CA ASP A 548 28.78 -14.99 -5.32
C ASP A 548 30.04 -14.13 -5.43
N HIS A 549 29.91 -12.84 -5.73
CA HIS A 549 30.99 -11.86 -5.78
C HIS A 549 31.30 -11.15 -4.44
N GLY A 550 30.83 -11.73 -3.33
CA GLY A 550 31.19 -11.36 -1.96
C GLY A 550 30.22 -10.41 -1.27
N TRP A 551 29.22 -9.87 -1.98
CA TRP A 551 28.27 -8.94 -1.35
C TRP A 551 27.36 -9.64 -0.34
N ARG A 552 27.13 -8.99 0.79
CA ARG A 552 26.22 -9.39 1.86
C ARG A 552 25.38 -8.19 2.26
N TRP A 553 24.16 -8.46 2.70
CA TRP A 553 23.24 -7.44 3.17
C TRP A 553 22.54 -7.96 4.43
N ILE A 554 22.74 -7.25 5.54
CA ILE A 554 22.27 -7.66 6.87
C ILE A 554 21.58 -6.46 7.51
N ASN A 555 20.50 -6.70 8.25
CA ASN A 555 19.87 -5.63 9.02
C ASN A 555 20.76 -5.27 10.21
N ASN A 556 21.09 -3.99 10.33
CA ASN A 556 21.70 -3.47 11.55
C ASN A 556 20.65 -3.32 12.67
N GLU A 557 21.09 -2.89 13.84
CA GLU A 557 20.21 -2.73 15.03
C GLU A 557 19.08 -1.70 14.82
N ALA A 558 19.29 -0.71 13.94
CA ALA A 558 18.28 0.26 13.56
C ALA A 558 17.27 -0.28 12.52
N GLY A 559 17.49 -1.51 12.02
CA GLY A 559 16.68 -2.14 10.98
C GLY A 559 17.04 -1.71 9.56
N ALA A 560 18.10 -0.92 9.37
CA ALA A 560 18.60 -0.57 8.04
C ALA A 560 19.32 -1.77 7.41
N VAL A 561 19.11 -1.99 6.12
CA VAL A 561 19.85 -3.02 5.36
C VAL A 561 21.25 -2.48 5.05
N GLU A 562 22.27 -3.02 5.69
CA GLU A 562 23.67 -2.65 5.48
C GLU A 562 24.33 -3.60 4.48
N TRP A 563 24.87 -3.03 3.39
CA TRP A 563 25.53 -3.78 2.33
C TRP A 563 27.05 -3.74 2.47
N SER A 564 27.66 -4.90 2.68
CA SER A 564 29.11 -5.09 2.79
C SER A 564 29.62 -6.07 1.73
N CYS A 565 30.93 -6.05 1.44
CA CYS A 565 31.53 -6.93 0.43
C CYS A 565 32.72 -7.67 1.06
N LEU A 566 32.63 -9.00 1.11
CA LEU A 566 33.66 -9.89 1.61
C LEU A 566 34.82 -10.00 0.61
N LYS A 567 36.04 -10.01 1.13
CA LYS A 567 37.26 -10.37 0.41
C LYS A 567 37.49 -11.88 0.53
N ILE A 568 38.23 -12.44 -0.42
CA ILE A 568 38.63 -13.85 -0.36
C ILE A 568 39.43 -14.07 0.93
N GLY A 569 39.00 -15.03 1.75
CA GLY A 569 39.56 -15.30 3.08
C GLY A 569 38.73 -14.74 4.24
N ASP A 570 37.83 -13.78 4.00
CA ASP A 570 36.94 -13.27 5.04
C ASP A 570 35.92 -14.33 5.46
N VAL A 571 35.52 -14.30 6.73
CA VAL A 571 34.48 -15.18 7.26
C VAL A 571 33.12 -14.52 7.03
N ASP A 572 32.22 -15.26 6.39
CA ASP A 572 30.84 -14.84 6.20
C ASP A 572 30.12 -14.81 7.56
N PRO A 573 29.63 -13.66 8.04
CA PRO A 573 29.02 -13.54 9.36
C PRO A 573 27.71 -14.32 9.48
N THR A 574 27.04 -14.61 8.37
CA THR A 574 25.75 -15.33 8.35
C THR A 574 25.96 -16.84 8.34
N THR A 575 26.98 -17.34 7.64
CA THR A 575 27.21 -18.79 7.48
C THR A 575 28.38 -19.34 8.29
N GLY A 576 29.24 -18.48 8.84
CA GLY A 576 30.48 -18.86 9.53
C GLY A 576 31.54 -19.47 8.60
N ARG A 577 31.32 -19.49 7.29
CA ARG A 577 32.23 -20.09 6.30
C ARG A 577 33.15 -19.03 5.72
N THR A 578 34.38 -19.43 5.43
CA THR A 578 35.32 -18.59 4.68
C THR A 578 34.84 -18.39 3.25
N TYR A 579 34.79 -17.15 2.79
CA TYR A 579 34.50 -16.82 1.41
C TYR A 579 35.72 -17.11 0.53
N VAL A 580 35.56 -18.02 -0.44
CA VAL A 580 36.64 -18.51 -1.31
C VAL A 580 36.67 -17.85 -2.70
N GLY A 581 35.79 -16.87 -2.93
CA GLY A 581 35.60 -16.23 -4.24
C GLY A 581 34.37 -16.74 -5.00
N PRO A 582 34.07 -16.15 -6.17
CA PRO A 582 32.91 -16.50 -6.97
C PRO A 582 33.05 -17.87 -7.64
N TYR A 583 31.94 -18.61 -7.73
CA TYR A 583 31.89 -19.90 -8.42
C TYR A 583 32.11 -19.77 -9.94
N MET A 584 31.60 -18.70 -10.54
CA MET A 584 31.77 -18.39 -11.95
C MET A 584 32.67 -17.16 -12.11
N ALA A 585 33.81 -17.33 -12.76
CA ALA A 585 34.69 -16.22 -13.08
C ALA A 585 34.12 -15.41 -14.25
N ILE A 586 33.96 -14.10 -14.05
CA ILE A 586 33.63 -13.14 -15.10
C ILE A 586 34.94 -12.59 -15.67
N ARG A 587 35.10 -12.64 -16.99
CA ARG A 587 36.32 -12.18 -17.67
C ARG A 587 36.17 -10.73 -18.16
N PRO A 588 37.29 -10.01 -18.31
CA PRO A 588 37.28 -8.72 -19.00
C PRO A 588 36.64 -8.86 -20.38
N GLY A 589 35.73 -7.93 -20.70
CA GLY A 589 34.95 -7.96 -21.93
C GLY A 589 33.67 -8.80 -21.87
N ASP A 590 33.43 -9.67 -20.90
CA ASP A 590 32.12 -10.33 -20.79
C ASP A 590 30.99 -9.30 -20.60
N ARG A 591 29.76 -9.66 -20.97
CA ARG A 591 28.60 -8.76 -20.88
C ARG A 591 27.60 -9.28 -19.85
N ILE A 592 27.43 -8.54 -18.76
CA ILE A 592 26.34 -8.75 -17.80
C ILE A 592 25.10 -8.02 -18.35
N VAL A 593 24.02 -8.74 -18.58
CA VAL A 593 22.74 -8.17 -19.00
C VAL A 593 21.79 -8.22 -17.82
N VAL A 594 21.34 -7.06 -17.35
CA VAL A 594 20.27 -6.96 -16.36
C VAL A 594 18.94 -6.86 -17.09
N ASP A 595 18.21 -7.97 -17.17
CA ASP A 595 16.84 -7.99 -17.68
C ASP A 595 15.84 -7.54 -16.61
N GLU A 596 14.70 -6.98 -17.03
CA GLU A 596 13.73 -6.30 -16.16
C GLU A 596 14.38 -5.20 -15.28
N ALA A 597 15.34 -4.45 -15.85
CA ALA A 597 16.12 -3.43 -15.16
C ALA A 597 15.29 -2.26 -14.60
N GLY A 598 14.01 -2.12 -14.99
CA GLY A 598 13.08 -1.18 -14.36
C GLY A 598 12.89 -1.44 -12.87
N MET A 599 13.10 -2.68 -12.41
CA MET A 599 13.08 -3.08 -11.00
C MET A 599 14.47 -3.08 -10.33
N LEU A 600 15.50 -2.53 -10.96
CA LEU A 600 16.83 -2.40 -10.35
C LEU A 600 16.82 -1.25 -9.32
N ASP A 601 17.03 -1.58 -8.05
CA ASP A 601 17.23 -0.59 -6.99
C ASP A 601 18.66 -0.03 -6.98
N LEU A 602 18.84 1.08 -6.27
CA LEU A 602 20.12 1.80 -6.22
C LEU A 602 21.23 1.02 -5.48
N GLU A 603 20.93 0.22 -4.45
CA GLU A 603 21.95 -0.55 -3.71
C GLU A 603 22.50 -1.70 -4.56
N ALA A 604 21.61 -2.47 -5.17
CA ALA A 604 21.98 -3.53 -6.09
C ALA A 604 22.72 -2.98 -7.32
N ALA A 605 22.36 -1.78 -7.80
CA ALA A 605 23.09 -1.08 -8.86
C ALA A 605 24.51 -0.69 -8.43
N ARG A 606 24.68 -0.15 -7.22
CA ARG A 606 26.01 0.17 -6.67
C ARG A 606 26.89 -1.07 -6.57
N ALA A 607 26.36 -2.15 -6.02
CA ALA A 607 27.05 -3.43 -5.90
C ALA A 607 27.40 -4.03 -7.27
N LEU A 608 26.51 -3.92 -8.25
CA LEU A 608 26.76 -4.35 -9.63
C LEU A 608 27.88 -3.55 -10.30
N LEU A 609 27.88 -2.23 -10.14
CA LEU A 609 28.92 -1.35 -10.69
C LEU A 609 30.31 -1.67 -10.08
N ASP A 610 30.36 -2.02 -8.80
CA ASP A 610 31.58 -2.54 -8.18
C ASP A 610 32.07 -3.85 -8.83
N VAL A 611 31.18 -4.82 -9.05
CA VAL A 611 31.54 -6.08 -9.74
C VAL A 611 32.03 -5.81 -11.16
N VAL A 612 31.35 -4.95 -11.91
CA VAL A 612 31.72 -4.51 -13.27
C VAL A 612 33.09 -3.81 -13.28
N SER A 613 33.38 -3.01 -12.25
CA SER A 613 34.67 -2.35 -12.07
C SER A 613 35.79 -3.37 -11.81
N ARG A 614 35.61 -4.28 -10.85
CA ARG A 614 36.60 -5.30 -10.46
C ARG A 614 36.92 -6.32 -11.56
N THR A 615 35.95 -6.66 -12.40
CA THR A 615 36.07 -7.75 -13.40
C THR A 615 36.46 -7.27 -14.79
N GLY A 616 36.29 -5.98 -15.10
CA GLY A 616 36.48 -5.48 -16.47
C GLY A 616 35.34 -5.84 -17.44
N ALA A 617 34.22 -6.40 -16.95
CA ALA A 617 33.05 -6.71 -17.78
C ALA A 617 32.27 -5.45 -18.22
N GLY A 618 31.47 -5.54 -19.27
CA GLY A 618 30.46 -4.52 -19.58
C GLY A 618 29.10 -4.87 -18.96
N VAL A 619 28.24 -3.87 -18.76
CA VAL A 619 26.85 -4.06 -18.31
C VAL A 619 25.87 -3.45 -19.31
N ALA A 620 24.82 -4.21 -19.62
CA ALA A 620 23.66 -3.75 -20.38
C ALA A 620 22.41 -3.83 -19.51
N LEU A 621 21.73 -2.71 -19.29
CA LEU A 621 20.40 -2.71 -18.67
C LEU A 621 19.33 -2.85 -19.76
N VAL A 622 18.42 -3.79 -19.58
CA VAL A 622 17.31 -4.04 -20.50
C VAL A 622 16.02 -4.05 -19.69
N GLY A 623 15.07 -3.19 -20.03
CA GLY A 623 13.84 -3.09 -19.25
C GLY A 623 12.93 -1.96 -19.68
N ASP A 624 11.99 -1.60 -18.82
CA ASP A 624 11.11 -0.45 -19.01
C ASP A 624 10.94 0.31 -17.70
N GLN A 625 11.44 1.55 -17.66
CA GLN A 625 11.33 2.44 -16.50
C GLN A 625 9.88 2.86 -16.17
N HIS A 626 8.93 2.59 -17.07
CA HIS A 626 7.51 2.85 -16.87
C HIS A 626 6.73 1.63 -16.34
N GLN A 627 7.38 0.48 -16.12
CA GLN A 627 6.77 -0.65 -15.42
C GLN A 627 6.88 -0.51 -13.89
N ALA A 628 6.75 -1.60 -13.13
CA ALA A 628 6.86 -1.55 -11.69
C ALA A 628 8.27 -1.12 -11.26
N LEU A 629 8.33 -0.17 -10.33
CA LEU A 629 9.58 0.29 -9.72
C LEU A 629 10.12 -0.77 -8.75
N PRO A 630 11.42 -0.74 -8.39
CA PRO A 630 11.91 -1.58 -7.30
C PRO A 630 11.16 -1.34 -5.99
N VAL A 631 11.21 -2.34 -5.11
CA VAL A 631 10.73 -2.21 -3.72
C VAL A 631 11.60 -1.22 -2.94
N GLY A 632 12.92 -1.21 -3.19
CA GLY A 632 13.86 -0.23 -2.65
C GLY A 632 13.86 1.09 -3.44
N HIS A 633 14.82 1.97 -3.17
CA HIS A 633 14.92 3.25 -3.86
C HIS A 633 15.19 3.08 -5.36
N SER A 634 14.32 3.70 -6.16
CA SER A 634 14.35 3.65 -7.62
C SER A 634 15.29 4.71 -8.22
N GLY A 635 15.51 4.61 -9.53
CA GLY A 635 16.28 5.59 -10.30
C GLY A 635 17.55 5.04 -10.95
N ALA A 636 17.97 3.82 -10.62
CA ALA A 636 19.16 3.20 -11.19
C ALA A 636 19.11 3.16 -12.73
N MET A 637 18.04 2.60 -13.31
CA MET A 637 17.91 2.52 -14.78
C MET A 637 17.98 3.89 -15.45
N ALA A 638 17.40 4.94 -14.85
CA ALA A 638 17.47 6.30 -15.40
C ALA A 638 18.86 6.94 -15.26
N LEU A 639 19.59 6.65 -14.18
CA LEU A 639 20.99 7.09 -14.02
C LEU A 639 21.89 6.45 -15.08
N PHE A 640 21.71 5.15 -15.32
CA PHE A 640 22.37 4.44 -16.41
C PHE A 640 21.97 5.01 -17.76
N TRP A 641 20.68 5.21 -18.02
CA TRP A 641 20.21 5.74 -19.29
C TRP A 641 20.88 7.06 -19.63
N ARG A 642 20.93 8.01 -18.68
CA ARG A 642 21.56 9.33 -18.90
C ARG A 642 23.06 9.29 -19.19
N ARG A 643 23.76 8.25 -18.77
CA ARG A 643 25.23 8.15 -18.79
C ARG A 643 25.73 7.05 -19.72
N ALA A 644 24.85 6.20 -20.22
CA ALA A 644 25.20 5.15 -21.15
C ALA A 644 25.70 5.75 -22.46
N THR A 645 26.76 5.16 -22.98
CA THR A 645 27.34 5.53 -24.27
C THR A 645 26.45 5.10 -25.43
N ARG A 646 25.61 4.07 -25.22
CA ARG A 646 24.55 3.64 -26.15
C ARG A 646 23.21 3.51 -25.43
N GLN A 647 22.21 4.19 -25.99
CA GLN A 647 20.82 4.21 -25.53
C GLN A 647 19.94 3.83 -26.71
N VAL A 648 19.14 2.77 -26.57
CA VAL A 648 18.20 2.34 -27.61
C VAL A 648 16.80 2.24 -27.00
N GLU A 649 15.82 2.83 -27.65
CA GLU A 649 14.40 2.69 -27.28
C GLU A 649 13.66 1.83 -28.29
N LEU A 650 13.12 0.70 -27.84
CA LEU A 650 12.28 -0.18 -28.64
C LEU A 650 10.82 0.29 -28.55
N THR A 651 10.27 0.73 -29.67
CA THR A 651 8.90 1.27 -29.76
C THR A 651 7.93 0.33 -30.49
N THR A 652 8.41 -0.54 -31.38
CA THR A 652 7.57 -1.48 -32.13
C THR A 652 7.11 -2.65 -31.25
N ILE A 653 5.79 -2.83 -31.11
CA ILE A 653 5.18 -3.90 -30.31
C ILE A 653 4.78 -5.08 -31.20
N HIS A 654 5.13 -6.29 -30.77
CA HIS A 654 4.88 -7.54 -31.50
C HIS A 654 3.97 -8.52 -30.74
N ARG A 655 3.51 -8.15 -29.53
CA ARG A 655 2.80 -9.06 -28.61
C ARG A 655 1.31 -9.21 -28.90
N PHE A 656 0.67 -8.11 -29.28
CA PHE A 656 -0.80 -8.03 -29.31
C PHE A 656 -1.34 -8.50 -30.65
N GLU A 657 -2.49 -9.17 -30.61
CA GLU A 657 -3.22 -9.58 -31.82
C GLU A 657 -3.82 -8.37 -32.55
N ASP A 658 -4.21 -7.34 -31.79
CA ASP A 658 -4.70 -6.06 -32.30
C ASP A 658 -3.57 -5.00 -32.28
N PRO A 659 -3.09 -4.54 -33.46
CA PRO A 659 -2.08 -3.49 -33.55
C PRO A 659 -2.56 -2.15 -32.97
N THR A 660 -3.85 -1.84 -33.04
CA THR A 660 -4.41 -0.58 -32.53
C THR A 660 -4.33 -0.52 -31.00
N TRP A 661 -4.50 -1.67 -30.34
CA TRP A 661 -4.21 -1.81 -28.90
C TRP A 661 -2.72 -1.56 -28.59
N GLY A 662 -1.81 -1.98 -29.48
CA GLY A 662 -0.39 -1.66 -29.39
C GLY A 662 -0.16 -0.15 -29.28
N ASP A 663 -0.69 0.63 -30.21
CA ASP A 663 -0.56 2.09 -30.23
C ASP A 663 -1.21 2.75 -29.01
N LEU A 664 -2.39 2.30 -28.59
CA LEU A 664 -3.06 2.77 -27.38
C LEU A 664 -2.24 2.46 -26.11
N SER A 665 -1.61 1.28 -26.06
CA SER A 665 -0.76 0.89 -24.92
C SER A 665 0.52 1.73 -24.82
N LEU A 666 1.07 2.23 -25.94
CA LEU A 666 2.20 3.15 -25.94
C LEU A 666 1.82 4.52 -25.38
N ARG A 667 0.64 5.03 -25.73
CA ARG A 667 0.10 6.28 -25.15
C ARG A 667 -0.21 6.12 -23.66
N LEU A 668 -0.74 4.96 -23.26
CA LEU A 668 -0.96 4.60 -21.85
C LEU A 668 0.36 4.52 -21.06
N ARG A 669 1.44 4.02 -21.67
CA ARG A 669 2.77 3.88 -21.03
C ARG A 669 3.24 5.22 -20.46
N ARG A 670 3.11 6.29 -21.25
CA ARG A 670 3.52 7.65 -20.92
C ARG A 670 2.71 8.66 -21.75
N PRO A 671 1.59 9.19 -21.23
CA PRO A 671 0.91 10.30 -21.89
C PRO A 671 1.80 11.54 -21.85
N ASP A 672 1.91 12.25 -22.97
CA ASP A 672 2.78 13.43 -23.09
C ASP A 672 2.31 14.59 -22.22
N ASP A 673 1.00 14.78 -22.13
CA ASP A 673 0.35 15.79 -21.30
C ASP A 673 -1.03 15.35 -20.80
N LYS A 674 -1.73 16.27 -20.13
CA LYS A 674 -3.07 16.01 -19.57
C LYS A 674 -4.14 15.83 -20.65
N GLU A 675 -3.99 16.49 -21.79
CA GLU A 675 -4.92 16.36 -22.91
C GLU A 675 -4.76 14.96 -23.55
N GLU A 676 -3.53 14.49 -23.71
CA GLU A 676 -3.26 13.13 -24.18
C GLU A 676 -3.79 12.07 -23.22
N ALA A 677 -3.63 12.27 -21.91
CA ALA A 677 -4.22 11.39 -20.91
C ALA A 677 -5.76 11.36 -21.01
N LEU A 678 -6.41 12.51 -21.28
CA LEU A 678 -7.86 12.58 -21.47
C LEU A 678 -8.29 11.83 -22.74
N ARG A 679 -7.57 11.98 -23.84
CA ARG A 679 -7.83 11.25 -25.10
C ARG A 679 -7.67 9.75 -24.91
N THR A 680 -6.56 9.32 -24.31
CA THR A 680 -6.28 7.91 -23.99
C THR A 680 -7.38 7.30 -23.10
N ALA A 681 -7.80 8.02 -22.05
CA ALA A 681 -8.88 7.57 -21.17
C ALA A 681 -10.23 7.45 -21.91
N GLN A 682 -10.55 8.40 -22.79
CA GLN A 682 -11.77 8.37 -23.58
C GLN A 682 -11.77 7.18 -24.56
N GLU A 683 -10.62 6.93 -25.19
CA GLU A 683 -10.47 5.82 -26.13
C GLU A 683 -10.63 4.48 -25.44
N LEU A 684 -9.96 4.26 -24.29
CA LEU A 684 -10.11 3.06 -23.45
C LEU A 684 -11.58 2.75 -23.12
N ILE A 685 -12.37 3.78 -22.81
CA ILE A 685 -13.81 3.62 -22.55
C ILE A 685 -14.55 3.25 -23.84
N SER A 686 -14.35 4.01 -24.92
CA SER A 686 -15.10 3.84 -26.17
C SER A 686 -14.81 2.54 -26.91
N THR A 687 -13.62 1.96 -26.72
CA THR A 687 -13.22 0.68 -27.35
C THR A 687 -13.46 -0.54 -26.45
N GLY A 688 -14.14 -0.37 -25.31
CA GLY A 688 -14.57 -1.49 -24.46
C GLY A 688 -13.49 -2.06 -23.54
N HIS A 689 -12.38 -1.35 -23.32
CA HIS A 689 -11.35 -1.76 -22.36
C HIS A 689 -11.65 -1.34 -20.92
N VAL A 690 -12.82 -0.76 -20.65
CA VAL A 690 -13.23 -0.31 -19.30
C VAL A 690 -14.54 -0.98 -18.89
N VAL A 691 -14.53 -1.62 -17.72
CA VAL A 691 -15.73 -2.09 -17.03
C VAL A 691 -16.08 -1.09 -15.95
N LEU A 692 -17.25 -0.44 -16.09
CA LEU A 692 -17.76 0.47 -15.07
C LEU A 692 -18.38 -0.33 -13.92
N ALA A 693 -17.85 -0.14 -12.72
CA ALA A 693 -18.40 -0.69 -11.49
C ALA A 693 -19.06 0.43 -10.68
N SER A 694 -20.26 0.17 -10.14
CA SER A 694 -20.96 1.14 -9.30
C SER A 694 -20.48 1.13 -7.83
N SER A 695 -19.69 0.12 -7.45
CA SER A 695 -19.12 -0.06 -6.12
C SER A 695 -17.93 -1.03 -6.14
N ASP A 696 -17.14 -1.07 -5.06
CA ASP A 696 -16.04 -2.03 -4.91
C ASP A 696 -16.51 -3.48 -4.93
N ALA A 697 -17.74 -3.73 -4.45
CA ALA A 697 -18.35 -5.06 -4.54
C ALA A 697 -18.64 -5.43 -5.99
N ASP A 698 -19.16 -4.49 -6.80
CA ASP A 698 -19.40 -4.72 -8.22
C ASP A 698 -18.08 -4.91 -8.97
N ALA A 699 -17.03 -4.16 -8.59
CA ALA A 699 -15.70 -4.32 -9.16
C ALA A 699 -15.13 -5.70 -8.86
N ARG A 700 -15.21 -6.16 -7.61
CA ARG A 700 -14.81 -7.51 -7.20
C ARG A 700 -15.57 -8.58 -7.98
N ASN A 701 -16.89 -8.45 -8.09
CA ASN A 701 -17.72 -9.39 -8.87
C ASN A 701 -17.29 -9.43 -10.35
N ALA A 702 -17.00 -8.28 -10.95
CA ALA A 702 -16.53 -8.21 -12.34
C ALA A 702 -15.19 -8.93 -12.52
N MET A 703 -14.27 -8.77 -11.57
CA MET A 703 -12.97 -9.45 -11.58
C MET A 703 -13.10 -10.97 -11.39
N VAL A 704 -13.90 -11.41 -10.42
CA VAL A 704 -14.20 -12.83 -10.17
C VAL A 704 -14.87 -13.45 -11.38
N GLY A 705 -15.89 -12.78 -11.95
CA GLY A 705 -16.60 -13.23 -13.14
C GLY A 705 -15.68 -13.37 -14.35
N ALA A 706 -14.78 -12.40 -14.58
CA ALA A 706 -13.81 -12.48 -15.67
C ALA A 706 -12.86 -13.68 -15.52
N TRP A 707 -12.44 -14.00 -14.30
CA TRP A 707 -11.61 -15.18 -14.04
C TRP A 707 -12.38 -16.48 -14.33
N LEU A 708 -13.62 -16.59 -13.85
CA LEU A 708 -14.47 -17.77 -14.07
C LEU A 708 -14.74 -17.98 -15.56
N SER A 709 -15.12 -16.93 -16.29
CA SER A 709 -15.33 -17.02 -17.75
C SER A 709 -14.06 -17.39 -18.52
N ALA A 710 -12.88 -16.91 -18.09
CA ALA A 710 -11.61 -17.31 -18.68
C ALA A 710 -11.31 -18.80 -18.42
N ALA A 711 -11.56 -19.27 -17.21
CA ALA A 711 -11.37 -20.67 -16.83
C ALA A 711 -12.30 -21.61 -17.63
N ASP A 712 -13.57 -21.24 -17.79
CA ASP A 712 -14.56 -21.97 -18.60
C ASP A 712 -14.15 -22.04 -20.07
N ALA A 713 -13.52 -20.98 -20.59
CA ALA A 713 -12.99 -20.92 -21.95
C ALA A 713 -11.59 -21.55 -22.09
N HIS A 714 -11.01 -22.12 -21.02
CA HIS A 714 -9.65 -22.64 -20.97
C HIS A 714 -8.57 -21.64 -21.41
N ARG A 715 -8.79 -20.35 -21.11
CA ARG A 715 -7.86 -19.26 -21.41
C ARG A 715 -7.10 -18.85 -20.17
N SER A 716 -5.83 -18.49 -20.36
CA SER A 716 -5.02 -17.92 -19.29
C SER A 716 -5.42 -16.47 -19.04
N ILE A 717 -5.54 -16.09 -17.77
CA ILE A 717 -5.91 -14.73 -17.34
C ILE A 717 -4.97 -14.22 -16.26
N ALA A 718 -4.55 -12.97 -16.40
CA ALA A 718 -3.85 -12.22 -15.35
C ALA A 718 -4.87 -11.31 -14.64
N LEU A 719 -5.00 -11.44 -13.33
CA LEU A 719 -5.89 -10.60 -12.52
C LEU A 719 -5.05 -9.74 -11.58
N VAL A 720 -5.01 -8.42 -11.84
CA VAL A 720 -4.14 -7.46 -11.15
C VAL A 720 -4.95 -6.62 -10.17
N THR A 721 -4.48 -6.50 -8.94
CA THR A 721 -5.12 -5.72 -7.86
C THR A 721 -4.14 -4.70 -7.28
N ALA A 722 -4.65 -3.70 -6.56
CA ALA A 722 -3.82 -2.64 -5.97
C ALA A 722 -3.06 -3.14 -4.73
N THR A 723 -3.68 -4.03 -3.94
CA THR A 723 -3.13 -4.46 -2.65
C THR A 723 -3.11 -5.98 -2.50
N HIS A 724 -2.22 -6.49 -1.63
CA HIS A 724 -2.21 -7.91 -1.28
C HIS A 724 -3.50 -8.37 -0.59
N ALA A 725 -4.13 -7.50 0.20
CA ALA A 725 -5.40 -7.80 0.86
C ALA A 725 -6.53 -7.97 -0.14
N GLU A 726 -6.61 -7.10 -1.15
CA GLU A 726 -7.56 -7.22 -2.24
C GLU A 726 -7.31 -8.48 -3.08
N ALA A 727 -6.04 -8.75 -3.45
CA ALA A 727 -5.65 -9.97 -4.16
C ALA A 727 -6.12 -11.23 -3.42
N GLN A 728 -5.92 -11.27 -2.10
CA GLN A 728 -6.32 -12.39 -1.27
C GLN A 728 -7.85 -12.52 -1.23
N SER A 729 -8.58 -11.43 -0.99
CA SER A 729 -10.05 -11.43 -0.95
C SER A 729 -10.66 -11.93 -2.27
N VAL A 730 -10.15 -11.46 -3.42
CA VAL A 730 -10.60 -11.92 -4.74
C VAL A 730 -10.26 -13.40 -4.95
N SER A 731 -9.08 -13.84 -4.52
CA SER A 731 -8.65 -15.23 -4.67
C SER A 731 -9.48 -16.21 -3.83
N GLU A 732 -9.85 -15.82 -2.61
CA GLU A 732 -10.71 -16.60 -1.73
C GLU A 732 -12.14 -16.70 -2.28
N GLU A 733 -12.68 -15.61 -2.87
CA GLU A 733 -14.00 -15.65 -3.51
C GLU A 733 -14.00 -16.55 -4.77
N ILE A 734 -12.95 -16.50 -5.59
CA ILE A 734 -12.77 -17.43 -6.71
C ILE A 734 -12.73 -18.88 -6.24
N GLN A 735 -11.95 -19.17 -5.19
CA GLN A 735 -11.88 -20.52 -4.61
C GLN A 735 -13.26 -21.00 -4.13
N ALA A 736 -14.00 -20.15 -3.42
CA ALA A 736 -15.33 -20.47 -2.92
C ALA A 736 -16.29 -20.84 -4.07
N HIS A 737 -16.27 -20.07 -5.16
CA HIS A 737 -17.04 -20.37 -6.38
C HIS A 737 -16.63 -21.70 -7.00
N ARG A 738 -15.32 -21.98 -7.08
CA ARG A 738 -14.80 -23.23 -7.64
C ARG A 738 -15.16 -24.46 -6.81
N ILE A 739 -15.16 -24.33 -5.49
CA ILE A 739 -15.62 -25.37 -4.55
C ILE A 739 -17.10 -25.64 -4.77
N ALA A 740 -17.93 -24.60 -4.83
CA ALA A 740 -19.37 -24.72 -5.06
C ALA A 740 -19.68 -25.38 -6.43
N ALA A 741 -18.85 -25.12 -7.44
CA ALA A 741 -18.94 -25.75 -8.76
C ALA A 741 -18.33 -27.17 -8.83
N GLY A 742 -17.68 -27.65 -7.77
CA GLY A 742 -17.02 -28.96 -7.76
C GLY A 742 -15.76 -29.06 -8.63
N THR A 743 -15.18 -27.91 -9.02
CA THR A 743 -13.96 -27.84 -9.88
C THR A 743 -12.65 -27.84 -9.08
N VAL A 744 -12.75 -27.88 -7.76
CA VAL A 744 -11.66 -28.02 -6.80
C VAL A 744 -11.99 -29.19 -5.89
N ASP A 745 -11.02 -30.07 -5.67
CA ASP A 745 -11.20 -31.27 -4.85
C ASP A 745 -10.91 -30.96 -3.38
N THR A 746 -11.97 -30.95 -2.57
CA THR A 746 -11.93 -30.59 -1.16
C THR A 746 -11.63 -31.74 -0.20
N ARG A 747 -11.33 -32.95 -0.72
CA ARG A 747 -11.04 -34.13 0.11
C ARG A 747 -9.73 -34.00 0.89
N GLU A 748 -8.73 -33.35 0.30
CA GLU A 748 -7.41 -33.19 0.88
C GLU A 748 -7.09 -31.70 1.09
N LEU A 749 -6.75 -31.33 2.33
CA LEU A 749 -6.53 -29.95 2.76
C LEU A 749 -5.06 -29.72 3.10
N ALA A 750 -4.47 -28.72 2.46
CA ALA A 750 -3.21 -28.10 2.87
C ALA A 750 -3.50 -26.77 3.55
N ILE A 751 -2.67 -26.41 4.53
CA ILE A 751 -2.71 -25.12 5.20
C ILE A 751 -1.59 -24.25 4.63
N GLY A 752 -1.96 -23.19 3.92
CA GLY A 752 -1.05 -22.17 3.38
C GLY A 752 -0.68 -21.11 4.41
N GLN A 753 0.15 -20.15 3.99
CA GLN A 753 0.48 -18.91 4.68
C GLN A 753 -0.76 -18.21 5.19
N ASN A 754 -0.66 -17.61 6.38
CA ASN A 754 -1.84 -17.12 7.06
C ASN A 754 -2.47 -18.25 7.88
N GLY A 755 -2.48 -19.48 7.35
CA GLY A 755 -3.40 -20.57 7.65
C GLY A 755 -4.49 -20.72 6.58
N GLN A 756 -4.24 -20.31 5.34
CA GLN A 756 -5.23 -20.32 4.23
C GLN A 756 -5.57 -21.76 3.85
N ALA A 757 -6.85 -22.06 3.54
CA ALA A 757 -7.22 -23.39 3.06
C ALA A 757 -6.80 -23.52 1.60
N ILE A 758 -6.04 -24.57 1.27
CA ILE A 758 -5.55 -24.84 -0.07
C ILE A 758 -5.89 -26.29 -0.41
N PHE A 759 -6.50 -26.49 -1.58
CA PHE A 759 -7.05 -27.76 -2.04
C PHE A 759 -6.42 -28.18 -3.37
N ALA A 760 -6.57 -29.45 -3.73
CA ALA A 760 -6.14 -29.93 -5.04
C ALA A 760 -6.93 -29.24 -6.16
N GLY A 761 -6.21 -28.74 -7.16
CA GLY A 761 -6.73 -27.90 -8.25
C GLY A 761 -6.61 -26.40 -8.02
N ASP A 762 -6.20 -25.94 -6.84
CA ASP A 762 -5.99 -24.51 -6.57
C ASP A 762 -4.77 -23.93 -7.29
N VAL A 763 -4.87 -22.67 -7.69
CA VAL A 763 -3.73 -21.88 -8.17
C VAL A 763 -3.08 -21.18 -6.98
N VAL A 764 -1.80 -21.45 -6.76
CA VAL A 764 -1.03 -20.99 -5.60
C VAL A 764 0.29 -20.35 -6.02
N GLN A 765 0.89 -19.55 -5.14
CA GLN A 765 2.19 -18.93 -5.34
C GLN A 765 3.09 -19.14 -4.12
N THR A 766 4.36 -19.48 -4.38
CA THR A 766 5.41 -19.59 -3.36
C THR A 766 6.00 -18.22 -3.04
N ARG A 767 6.23 -17.92 -1.76
CA ARG A 767 6.65 -16.59 -1.24
C ARG A 767 8.07 -16.53 -0.72
N ARG A 768 8.77 -17.66 -0.73
CA ARG A 768 10.19 -17.78 -0.39
C ARG A 768 10.88 -18.66 -1.42
N ASN A 769 12.21 -18.55 -1.51
CA ASN A 769 13.00 -19.54 -2.24
C ASN A 769 13.28 -20.70 -1.29
N ASP A 770 13.16 -21.94 -1.78
CA ASP A 770 13.65 -23.12 -1.08
C ASP A 770 14.42 -23.99 -2.07
N THR A 771 15.72 -24.12 -1.82
CA THR A 771 16.64 -24.89 -2.66
C THR A 771 16.40 -26.39 -2.56
N SER A 772 15.91 -26.88 -1.41
CA SER A 772 15.67 -28.31 -1.19
C SER A 772 14.44 -28.79 -1.97
N ALA A 773 13.39 -27.96 -1.98
CA ALA A 773 12.17 -28.21 -2.74
C ALA A 773 12.22 -27.68 -4.18
N ASP A 774 13.32 -27.04 -4.60
CA ASP A 774 13.49 -26.34 -5.88
C ASP A 774 12.28 -25.47 -6.27
N VAL A 775 11.80 -24.67 -5.31
CA VAL A 775 10.73 -23.68 -5.52
C VAL A 775 11.29 -22.26 -5.42
N GLN A 776 10.74 -21.36 -6.24
CA GLN A 776 11.18 -19.98 -6.32
C GLN A 776 10.12 -19.02 -5.81
N ASN A 777 10.55 -17.93 -5.17
CA ASN A 777 9.65 -16.85 -4.76
C ASN A 777 8.95 -16.25 -5.99
N ARG A 778 7.65 -16.01 -5.89
CA ARG A 778 6.74 -15.51 -6.93
C ARG A 778 6.52 -16.47 -8.11
N GLN A 779 6.79 -17.77 -7.92
CA GLN A 779 6.42 -18.79 -8.90
C GLN A 779 4.97 -19.25 -8.65
N ASN A 780 4.19 -19.33 -9.73
CA ASN A 780 2.80 -19.78 -9.70
C ASN A 780 2.73 -21.28 -10.01
N TRP A 781 1.87 -21.97 -9.27
CA TRP A 781 1.70 -23.42 -9.31
C TRP A 781 0.22 -23.77 -9.31
N VAL A 782 -0.10 -24.97 -9.77
CA VAL A 782 -1.37 -25.64 -9.54
C VAL A 782 -1.13 -26.79 -8.56
N VAL A 783 -1.92 -26.87 -7.50
CA VAL A 783 -1.86 -27.98 -6.54
C VAL A 783 -2.37 -29.25 -7.22
N LYS A 784 -1.55 -30.28 -7.30
CA LYS A 784 -1.93 -31.57 -7.91
C LYS A 784 -2.54 -32.54 -6.92
N SER A 785 -1.97 -32.65 -5.72
CA SER A 785 -2.48 -33.48 -4.63
C SER A 785 -1.89 -33.02 -3.30
N VAL A 786 -2.57 -33.38 -2.20
CA VAL A 786 -2.14 -33.08 -0.84
C VAL A 786 -2.09 -34.38 -0.05
N THR A 787 -0.89 -34.81 0.31
CA THR A 787 -0.70 -36.02 1.13
C THR A 787 -0.42 -35.67 2.59
N ASP A 788 -0.42 -36.65 3.48
CA ASP A 788 0.04 -36.52 4.87
C ASP A 788 1.48 -35.98 4.99
N ARG A 789 2.33 -36.29 4.01
CA ARG A 789 3.76 -35.94 4.04
C ARG A 789 4.13 -34.65 3.31
N HIS A 790 3.43 -34.34 2.21
CA HIS A 790 3.81 -33.23 1.33
C HIS A 790 2.65 -32.72 0.47
N VAL A 791 2.81 -31.50 -0.03
CA VAL A 791 1.97 -30.90 -1.07
C VAL A 791 2.69 -31.02 -2.41
N LEU A 792 2.01 -31.58 -3.42
CA LEU A 792 2.55 -31.71 -4.78
C LEU A 792 2.07 -30.54 -5.64
N LEU A 793 3.02 -29.80 -6.20
CA LEU A 793 2.80 -28.63 -7.04
C LEU A 793 3.21 -28.94 -8.49
N ALA A 794 2.44 -28.45 -9.47
CA ALA A 794 2.82 -28.44 -10.88
C ALA A 794 2.96 -26.99 -11.37
N ALA A 795 3.99 -26.67 -12.14
CA ALA A 795 4.13 -25.32 -12.66
C ALA A 795 2.96 -24.97 -13.59
N ALA A 796 2.42 -23.75 -13.47
CA ALA A 796 1.28 -23.33 -14.28
C ALA A 796 1.58 -23.32 -15.79
N SER A 797 2.84 -23.11 -16.17
CA SER A 797 3.31 -23.07 -17.56
C SER A 797 3.77 -24.42 -18.12
N ASP A 798 4.05 -25.38 -17.25
CA ASP A 798 4.55 -26.71 -17.61
C ASP A 798 4.08 -27.73 -16.57
N SER A 799 3.05 -28.50 -16.92
CA SER A 799 2.44 -29.46 -16.01
C SER A 799 3.34 -30.66 -15.69
N THR A 800 4.46 -30.82 -16.40
CA THR A 800 5.49 -31.84 -16.13
C THR A 800 6.51 -31.39 -15.08
N ASP A 801 6.59 -30.08 -14.82
CA ASP A 801 7.47 -29.50 -13.81
C ASP A 801 6.85 -29.62 -12.42
N LEU A 802 7.07 -30.77 -11.78
CA LEU A 802 6.51 -31.11 -10.47
C LEU A 802 7.48 -30.77 -9.33
N ARG A 803 6.97 -30.17 -8.25
CA ARG A 803 7.73 -29.90 -7.01
C ARG A 803 6.97 -30.39 -5.78
N ARG A 804 7.72 -30.85 -4.78
CA ARG A 804 7.18 -31.31 -3.50
C ARG A 804 7.63 -30.35 -2.42
N ILE A 805 6.69 -29.81 -1.67
CA ILE A 805 6.95 -28.95 -0.50
C ILE A 805 6.40 -29.59 0.77
N THR A 806 7.00 -29.28 1.91
CA THR A 806 6.50 -29.70 3.22
C THR A 806 5.26 -28.89 3.63
N HIS A 807 4.46 -29.43 4.55
CA HIS A 807 3.34 -28.70 5.15
C HIS A 807 3.79 -27.46 5.93
N GLU A 808 4.96 -27.52 6.57
CA GLU A 808 5.56 -26.38 7.26
C GLU A 808 5.89 -25.24 6.28
N TYR A 809 6.49 -25.59 5.14
CA TYR A 809 6.77 -24.63 4.09
C TYR A 809 5.47 -24.06 3.51
N ALA A 810 4.47 -24.89 3.26
CA ALA A 810 3.16 -24.45 2.80
C ALA A 810 2.54 -23.45 3.78
N GLY A 811 2.50 -23.79 5.07
CA GLY A 811 1.93 -22.98 6.15
C GLY A 811 2.64 -21.64 6.37
N SER A 812 3.89 -21.51 5.94
CA SER A 812 4.67 -20.29 6.10
C SER A 812 4.78 -19.46 4.81
N HIS A 813 4.77 -20.11 3.64
CA HIS A 813 5.28 -19.52 2.40
C HIS A 813 4.46 -19.88 1.14
N LEU A 814 3.26 -20.44 1.26
CA LEU A 814 2.36 -20.73 0.13
C LEU A 814 1.01 -20.01 0.29
N HIS A 815 0.53 -19.31 -0.72
CA HIS A 815 -0.82 -18.71 -0.70
C HIS A 815 -1.58 -18.91 -2.02
N LEU A 816 -2.88 -18.67 -2.05
CA LEU A 816 -3.69 -18.62 -3.27
C LEU A 816 -3.21 -17.48 -4.17
N ALA A 817 -3.28 -17.70 -5.48
CA ALA A 817 -2.70 -16.80 -6.49
C ALA A 817 -3.59 -16.64 -7.73
N TYR A 818 -4.91 -16.74 -7.57
CA TYR A 818 -5.86 -16.41 -8.64
C TYR A 818 -5.79 -14.92 -9.04
N ALA A 819 -5.50 -14.06 -8.06
CA ALA A 819 -5.23 -12.65 -8.23
C ALA A 819 -3.89 -12.28 -7.58
N THR A 820 -3.25 -11.21 -8.08
CA THR A 820 -1.99 -10.72 -7.50
C THR A 820 -1.84 -9.21 -7.70
N THR A 821 -0.91 -8.61 -6.97
CA THR A 821 -0.42 -7.25 -7.23
C THR A 821 0.43 -7.21 -8.51
N VAL A 822 0.68 -6.01 -9.03
CA VAL A 822 1.51 -5.75 -10.22
C VAL A 822 2.84 -6.52 -10.26
N TYR A 823 3.52 -6.65 -9.11
CA TYR A 823 4.80 -7.36 -9.00
C TYR A 823 4.72 -8.86 -9.30
N GLY A 824 3.55 -9.48 -9.15
CA GLY A 824 3.38 -10.91 -9.37
C GLY A 824 3.17 -11.29 -10.84
N VAL A 825 2.62 -10.38 -11.65
CA VAL A 825 2.38 -10.59 -13.09
C VAL A 825 3.51 -10.06 -13.98
N GLN A 826 4.53 -9.41 -13.41
CA GLN A 826 5.60 -8.84 -14.21
C GLN A 826 6.39 -9.93 -14.96
N GLY A 827 6.66 -9.67 -16.24
CA GLY A 827 7.25 -10.65 -17.15
C GLY A 827 6.29 -11.74 -17.64
N GLU A 828 5.07 -11.84 -17.10
CA GLU A 828 4.08 -12.81 -17.58
C GLU A 828 3.38 -12.34 -18.86
N THR A 829 2.89 -13.31 -19.62
CA THR A 829 2.04 -13.10 -20.80
C THR A 829 0.89 -14.10 -20.75
N THR A 830 -0.33 -13.62 -20.86
CA THR A 830 -1.58 -14.39 -20.78
C THR A 830 -2.45 -14.11 -22.01
N ASP A 831 -3.56 -14.82 -22.17
CA ASP A 831 -4.52 -14.55 -23.24
C ASP A 831 -5.35 -13.31 -22.91
N LEU A 832 -5.70 -13.18 -21.62
CA LEU A 832 -6.55 -12.14 -21.06
C LEU A 832 -5.86 -11.42 -19.90
N SER A 833 -6.19 -10.16 -19.68
CA SER A 833 -5.81 -9.44 -18.45
C SER A 833 -6.91 -8.52 -17.96
N VAL A 834 -7.11 -8.51 -16.63
CA VAL A 834 -8.05 -7.63 -15.96
C VAL A 834 -7.34 -6.92 -14.81
N VAL A 835 -7.50 -5.60 -14.76
CA VAL A 835 -6.93 -4.73 -13.74
C VAL A 835 -8.05 -4.20 -12.86
N GLY A 836 -7.92 -4.40 -11.54
CA GLY A 836 -8.84 -3.89 -10.54
C GLY A 836 -8.72 -2.37 -10.32
N PRO A 837 -9.62 -1.80 -9.52
CA PRO A 837 -9.59 -0.38 -9.19
C PRO A 837 -8.35 -0.01 -8.34
N ASP A 838 -8.11 1.29 -8.22
CA ASP A 838 -7.12 1.90 -7.31
C ASP A 838 -5.65 1.47 -7.47
N VAL A 839 -5.33 0.79 -8.56
CA VAL A 839 -3.94 0.61 -8.99
C VAL A 839 -3.28 1.95 -9.31
N ASP A 840 -1.96 2.02 -9.17
CA ASP A 840 -1.17 3.14 -9.64
C ASP A 840 -0.94 3.07 -11.17
N ALA A 841 -0.28 4.08 -11.73
CA ALA A 841 0.03 4.15 -13.16
C ALA A 841 0.79 2.91 -13.68
N SER A 842 1.70 2.37 -12.87
CA SER A 842 2.47 1.18 -13.22
C SER A 842 1.60 -0.08 -13.17
N GLY A 843 0.72 -0.21 -12.17
CA GLY A 843 -0.26 -1.29 -12.07
C GLY A 843 -1.24 -1.29 -13.24
N LEU A 844 -1.75 -0.11 -13.63
CA LEU A 844 -2.61 0.05 -14.80
C LEU A 844 -1.88 -0.35 -16.09
N TYR A 845 -0.69 0.21 -16.34
CA TYR A 845 0.08 -0.08 -17.55
C TYR A 845 0.54 -1.54 -17.63
N VAL A 846 1.15 -2.07 -16.56
CA VAL A 846 1.63 -3.45 -16.52
C VAL A 846 0.45 -4.40 -16.65
N GLY A 847 -0.64 -4.17 -15.90
CA GLY A 847 -1.81 -5.03 -15.95
C GLY A 847 -2.44 -5.05 -17.35
N LEU A 848 -2.68 -3.90 -17.97
CA LEU A 848 -3.24 -3.82 -19.32
C LEU A 848 -2.30 -4.32 -20.43
N THR A 849 -1.05 -4.64 -20.13
CA THR A 849 -0.11 -5.17 -21.14
C THR A 849 0.19 -6.66 -21.00
N ARG A 850 -0.47 -7.39 -20.09
CA ARG A 850 -0.24 -8.84 -19.90
C ARG A 850 -0.97 -9.71 -20.93
N GLY A 851 -2.21 -9.33 -21.30
CA GLY A 851 -3.07 -10.10 -22.21
C GLY A 851 -2.72 -9.87 -23.67
N LYS A 852 -2.63 -10.94 -24.47
CA LYS A 852 -2.39 -10.85 -25.93
C LYS A 852 -3.62 -10.41 -26.71
N ALA A 853 -4.80 -10.87 -26.29
CA ALA A 853 -6.05 -10.73 -27.04
C ALA A 853 -7.01 -9.69 -26.43
N HIS A 854 -7.26 -9.76 -25.12
CA HIS A 854 -8.11 -8.75 -24.45
C HIS A 854 -7.53 -8.28 -23.13
N ASN A 855 -7.66 -6.98 -22.89
CA ASN A 855 -7.18 -6.29 -21.70
C ASN A 855 -8.27 -5.34 -21.20
N MET A 856 -8.60 -5.38 -19.92
CA MET A 856 -9.69 -4.59 -19.34
C MET A 856 -9.28 -3.96 -18.00
N ALA A 857 -9.75 -2.75 -17.75
CA ALA A 857 -9.65 -2.07 -16.46
C ALA A 857 -11.03 -1.94 -15.83
N VAL A 858 -11.17 -2.39 -14.58
CA VAL A 858 -12.37 -2.23 -13.77
C VAL A 858 -12.26 -0.90 -13.02
N VAL A 859 -13.19 0.00 -13.27
CA VAL A 859 -13.18 1.36 -12.70
C VAL A 859 -14.43 1.59 -11.88
N VAL A 860 -14.26 1.85 -10.59
CA VAL A 860 -15.35 2.22 -9.68
C VAL A 860 -15.74 3.68 -9.94
N ALA A 861 -16.80 3.88 -10.71
CA ALA A 861 -17.25 5.17 -11.17
C ALA A 861 -18.74 5.13 -11.57
N PRO A 862 -19.59 6.06 -11.08
CA PRO A 862 -21.02 6.07 -11.40
C PRO A 862 -21.33 6.51 -12.83
N THR A 863 -20.39 7.18 -13.52
CA THR A 863 -20.56 7.67 -14.90
C THR A 863 -19.27 7.57 -15.69
N GLU A 864 -19.34 7.49 -17.01
CA GLU A 864 -18.17 7.54 -17.90
C GLU A 864 -17.30 8.78 -17.67
N ALA A 865 -17.92 9.94 -17.42
CA ALA A 865 -17.17 11.17 -17.16
C ALA A 865 -16.32 11.06 -15.87
N SER A 866 -16.86 10.43 -14.82
CA SER A 866 -16.11 10.16 -13.60
C SER A 866 -15.05 9.07 -13.79
N ALA A 867 -15.32 8.05 -14.59
CA ALA A 867 -14.36 7.01 -14.94
C ALA A 867 -13.17 7.59 -15.72
N ARG A 868 -13.44 8.46 -16.71
CA ARG A 868 -12.41 9.17 -17.47
C ARG A 868 -11.51 10.00 -16.55
N THR A 869 -12.11 10.72 -15.59
CA THR A 869 -11.35 11.51 -14.61
C THR A 869 -10.45 10.63 -13.76
N LYS A 870 -10.98 9.51 -13.23
CA LYS A 870 -10.23 8.54 -12.44
C LYS A 870 -9.08 7.92 -13.24
N LEU A 871 -9.31 7.52 -14.50
CA LEU A 871 -8.27 6.98 -15.37
C LEU A 871 -7.14 7.99 -15.63
N VAL A 872 -7.48 9.27 -15.86
CA VAL A 872 -6.48 10.34 -16.02
C VAL A 872 -5.66 10.53 -14.74
N GLU A 873 -6.31 10.47 -13.57
CA GLU A 873 -5.61 10.51 -12.28
C GLU A 873 -4.69 9.30 -12.10
N THR A 874 -5.16 8.09 -12.43
CA THR A 874 -4.36 6.86 -12.36
C THR A 874 -3.17 6.87 -13.32
N MET A 875 -3.32 7.42 -14.52
CA MET A 875 -2.23 7.53 -15.51
C MET A 875 -1.14 8.54 -15.13
N GLN A 876 -1.40 9.45 -14.18
CA GLN A 876 -0.41 10.45 -13.78
C GLN A 876 0.72 9.81 -12.98
N ARG A 877 1.90 9.73 -13.61
CA ARG A 877 3.12 9.31 -12.95
C ARG A 877 3.77 10.48 -12.21
N GLY A 878 4.29 10.19 -11.01
CA GLY A 878 5.25 11.09 -10.36
C GLY A 878 6.50 11.26 -11.24
N SER A 879 7.18 12.42 -11.13
CA SER A 879 8.48 12.58 -11.77
C SER A 879 9.50 11.69 -11.09
N LEU A 880 10.21 10.84 -11.84
CA LEU A 880 11.33 10.09 -11.30
C LEU A 880 12.39 11.08 -10.77
N GLU A 881 12.83 10.86 -9.53
CA GLU A 881 13.76 11.71 -8.78
C GLU A 881 15.16 11.05 -8.70
N GLU A 882 15.73 10.64 -9.84
CA GLU A 882 16.97 9.84 -9.85
C GLU A 882 18.23 10.60 -9.42
N THR A 883 18.19 11.94 -9.39
CA THR A 883 19.30 12.79 -8.90
C THR A 883 18.88 13.67 -7.73
N MET A 884 19.87 14.20 -7.00
CA MET A 884 19.65 15.19 -5.94
C MET A 884 18.95 16.45 -6.46
N ASP A 885 19.32 16.95 -7.65
CA ASP A 885 18.70 18.16 -8.21
C ASP A 885 17.24 17.94 -8.60
N LYS A 886 16.91 16.76 -9.13
CA LYS A 886 15.50 16.40 -9.37
C LYS A 886 14.71 16.27 -8.08
N SER A 887 15.33 15.74 -7.03
CA SER A 887 14.72 15.66 -5.70
C SER A 887 14.45 17.05 -5.11
N ARG A 888 15.41 17.98 -5.24
CA ARG A 888 15.25 19.40 -4.86
C ARG A 888 14.16 20.09 -5.69
N ALA A 889 14.13 19.87 -6.99
CA ALA A 889 13.11 20.45 -7.88
C ALA A 889 11.70 19.92 -7.54
N ALA A 890 11.56 18.64 -7.22
CA ALA A 890 10.30 18.06 -6.77
C ALA A 890 9.85 18.66 -5.43
N ALA A 891 10.78 18.81 -4.47
CA ALA A 891 10.52 19.52 -3.23
C ALA A 891 10.05 20.94 -3.45
N ARG A 892 10.73 21.68 -4.34
CA ARG A 892 10.34 23.06 -4.68
C ARG A 892 8.95 23.14 -5.30
N ARG A 893 8.62 22.23 -6.23
CA ARG A 893 7.27 22.16 -6.84
C ARG A 893 6.18 21.86 -5.81
N GLU A 894 6.48 21.03 -4.82
CA GLU A 894 5.58 20.74 -3.72
C GLU A 894 5.39 21.96 -2.81
N PHE A 895 6.49 22.58 -2.38
CA PHE A 895 6.47 23.80 -1.56
C PHE A 895 5.73 24.96 -2.25
N ASN A 896 5.95 25.16 -3.56
CA ASN A 896 5.27 26.22 -4.32
C ASN A 896 3.75 26.01 -4.43
N ARG A 897 3.25 24.78 -4.28
CA ARG A 897 1.81 24.46 -4.29
C ARG A 897 1.18 24.46 -2.89
N ALA A 898 2.02 24.50 -1.84
CA ALA A 898 1.57 24.52 -0.47
C ALA A 898 0.96 25.88 -0.12
N ALA A 899 -0.04 25.86 0.75
CA ALA A 899 -0.59 27.09 1.30
C ALA A 899 0.47 27.79 2.18
N ARG A 900 0.56 29.12 2.08
CA ARG A 900 1.54 29.96 2.79
C ARG A 900 0.86 30.76 3.89
N GLN A 901 1.56 30.97 4.99
CA GLN A 901 1.11 31.87 6.04
C GLN A 901 1.16 33.31 5.53
N VAL A 902 0.17 34.12 5.86
CA VAL A 902 0.21 35.55 5.51
C VAL A 902 1.12 36.23 6.52
N VAL A 903 2.32 36.61 6.10
CA VAL A 903 3.17 37.51 6.89
C VAL A 903 2.54 38.91 6.77
N GLY A 904 1.94 39.40 7.84
CA GLY A 904 1.24 40.68 7.85
C GLY A 904 2.21 41.86 7.71
N THR A 905 2.08 42.63 6.63
CA THR A 905 2.50 44.04 6.63
C THR A 905 1.40 44.83 7.33
N VAL A 906 1.54 45.04 8.64
CA VAL A 906 0.81 46.09 9.34
C VAL A 906 1.66 47.36 9.25
N ALA A 907 1.36 48.22 8.28
CA ALA A 907 1.69 49.63 8.36
C ALA A 907 0.40 50.40 8.13
N SER A 908 -0.16 50.89 9.23
CA SER A 908 -1.24 51.85 9.28
C SER A 908 -0.78 53.18 8.67
N GLU A 909 -1.27 53.52 7.48
CA GLU A 909 -1.39 54.92 7.10
C GLU A 909 -2.82 55.36 7.39
N SER A 910 -2.99 56.03 8.54
CA SER A 910 -4.17 56.83 8.83
C SER A 910 -4.20 58.02 7.87
N PRO A 911 -5.34 58.33 7.23
CA PRO A 911 -5.46 59.54 6.43
C PRO A 911 -5.59 60.74 7.37
N THR A 912 -4.50 61.47 7.60
CA THR A 912 -4.58 62.82 8.19
C THR A 912 -5.21 63.76 7.19
N SER A 913 -6.46 64.10 7.44
CA SER A 913 -7.14 65.27 6.91
C SER A 913 -6.43 66.55 7.36
N ALA A 914 -5.96 67.36 6.43
CA ALA A 914 -5.65 68.77 6.66
C ALA A 914 -6.22 69.59 5.49
N ASN A 915 -7.23 70.40 5.80
CA ASN A 915 -7.87 71.33 4.89
C ASN A 915 -7.15 72.70 4.94
N GLY A 916 -6.75 73.18 3.76
CA GLY A 916 -6.79 74.59 3.31
C GLY A 916 -5.56 75.47 3.56
N PRO A 917 -5.48 76.68 2.94
CA PRO A 917 -6.12 77.16 1.71
C PRO A 917 -5.18 77.94 0.74
N GLY A 918 -5.60 78.10 -0.52
CA GLY A 918 -5.55 79.38 -1.26
C GLY A 918 -4.22 80.03 -1.72
N LEU A 919 -4.23 80.37 -3.02
CA LEU A 919 -3.61 81.55 -3.68
C LEU A 919 -2.09 81.56 -3.92
N GLY A 920 -1.72 81.70 -5.20
CA GLY A 920 -0.37 82.03 -5.66
C GLY A 920 -0.02 81.36 -6.97
#